data_AF-A0A2V5M680-F1
#
_entry.id   AF-A0A2V5M680-F1
#
_cell.length_a   1.000
_cell.length_b   1.000
_cell.length_c   1.000
_cell.angle_alpha   90.00
_cell.angle_beta   90.00
_cell.angle_gamma   90.00
#
_symmetry.space_group_name_H-M   'P 1'
#
loop_
_entity.id
_entity.type
_entity.pdbx_description
1 polymer ?
#
loop_
_entity_poly.entity_id
_entity_poly.type
_entity_poly.pdbx_seq_one_letter_code
_entity_poly.pdbx_strand_id
1 'polypeptide(L)'
;MRNTARPKLGILQWLRPGEVERVEQLIRDLRAIGVQELRTGISWADWHSKDGENWYAWLLPRLAQEVNVLPCFHYTPASLGIAPSECSPPRNPKQYADFLDVFITRFGEHFEWIELWNKPRSPAEWNVTLDPDWLIFCEMVGGAAHWARQLGASGPMDAQWVRLMCERGVMQYIDAVGIHGFPGTFEFWWDGWNAKIARVRNVLLQHRSKAEIWITETGYSTWRHDEREQIVAFLNAIRAPAERVYWYSAHDIELTQNALCADKRENYFGLRRSDGSEKLLFRLLAQGGVEAVEHSAWLGKSSNARDGKRPVLITGGCGFIGCNLADALCAKEQPVLLYDNLSRPGVEQNAEWLREKHGELVQIEVADTRDSQTLSSCVQQAAAVFHFAAQVAVTTSLTHPLYDFEINARGALNLLEAVRGLRNPPPIVFTSTNKVYGSLEDVDLRVAGNRYEPIDPGIRACGINEGQRLDFYSPYGCSKGAADQYILDYARIFGLPAVVFRMSCIYGPHQFGTEDQGWLAHFVINAIERQPITIYGDGKQVRDVLYVGDLIRALLLARKNIRTLSGQVFNIGGGVENTTSLRELLALIGELHESRPEIKGANWRPGDQRYYVTDFSKFHTATGWSPRVQMRDGIERLHTWLRQSRLAPERMVATG
;
A
#
# COMPACT_ATOMS: atom_id res chain seq x y z
N MET A 1 -10.39 10.34 36.35
CA MET A 1 -9.69 9.05 36.16
C MET A 1 -9.34 8.94 34.70
N ARG A 2 -8.06 8.76 34.32
CA ARG A 2 -7.70 8.53 32.92
C ARG A 2 -8.21 7.13 32.57
N ASN A 3 -9.15 7.03 31.63
CA ASN A 3 -9.53 5.76 31.05
C ASN A 3 -8.29 5.22 30.33
N THR A 4 -7.67 4.16 30.86
CA THR A 4 -6.47 3.52 30.30
C THR A 4 -6.83 2.46 29.25
N ALA A 5 -8.13 2.23 29.02
CA ALA A 5 -8.60 1.34 27.97
C ALA A 5 -8.51 2.03 26.61
N ARG A 6 -8.06 1.28 25.59
CA ARG A 6 -8.08 1.75 24.20
C ARG A 6 -9.53 1.93 23.73
N PRO A 7 -9.81 2.92 22.86
CA PRO A 7 -11.12 3.03 22.23
C PRO A 7 -11.45 1.77 21.43
N LYS A 8 -12.75 1.44 21.36
CA LYS A 8 -13.23 0.39 20.46
C LYS A 8 -13.08 0.85 19.01
N LEU A 9 -12.36 0.08 18.20
CA LEU A 9 -12.17 0.36 16.78
C LEU A 9 -13.37 -0.13 15.97
N GLY A 10 -13.88 0.74 15.09
CA GLY A 10 -14.81 0.42 14.03
C GLY A 10 -14.37 0.99 12.69
N ILE A 11 -15.04 0.53 11.63
CA ILE A 11 -14.86 1.06 10.27
C ILE A 11 -16.11 1.85 9.88
N LEU A 12 -15.90 2.93 9.14
CA LEU A 12 -16.96 3.68 8.48
C LEU A 12 -16.97 3.37 6.98
N GLN A 13 -18.11 2.91 6.47
CA GLN A 13 -18.33 2.75 5.03
C GLN A 13 -19.76 3.15 4.66
N TRP A 14 -19.90 4.11 3.75
CA TRP A 14 -21.19 4.46 3.16
C TRP A 14 -21.57 3.41 2.11
N LEU A 15 -22.79 2.88 2.20
CA LEU A 15 -23.32 1.80 1.34
C LEU A 15 -24.60 2.30 0.68
N ARG A 16 -24.67 2.24 -0.65
CA ARG A 16 -25.79 2.73 -1.45
C ARG A 16 -26.71 1.59 -1.88
N PRO A 17 -28.01 1.87 -2.11
CA PRO A 17 -28.94 0.88 -2.65
C PRO A 17 -28.39 0.17 -3.88
N GLY A 18 -28.39 -1.17 -3.85
CA GLY A 18 -27.94 -2.04 -4.94
C GLY A 18 -26.49 -2.53 -4.86
N GLU A 19 -25.67 -2.02 -3.93
CA GLU A 19 -24.26 -2.41 -3.78
C GLU A 19 -24.04 -3.75 -3.06
N VAL A 20 -24.80 -4.80 -3.41
CA VAL A 20 -24.80 -6.10 -2.71
C VAL A 20 -23.39 -6.73 -2.64
N GLU A 21 -22.66 -6.74 -3.76
CA GLU A 21 -21.31 -7.32 -3.82
C GLU A 21 -20.32 -6.55 -2.94
N ARG A 22 -20.47 -5.23 -2.85
CA ARG A 22 -19.63 -4.37 -2.01
C ARG A 22 -19.84 -4.64 -0.53
N VAL A 23 -21.08 -4.91 -0.12
CA VAL A 23 -21.43 -5.30 1.25
C VAL A 23 -20.75 -6.62 1.61
N GLU A 24 -20.84 -7.64 0.75
CA GLU A 24 -20.21 -8.93 1.00
C GLU A 24 -18.68 -8.82 1.04
N GLN A 25 -18.09 -7.99 0.19
CA GLN A 25 -16.65 -7.70 0.25
C GLN A 25 -16.25 -6.99 1.54
N LEU A 26 -17.03 -6.00 1.98
CA LEU A 26 -16.81 -5.30 3.25
C LEU A 26 -16.83 -6.26 4.43
N ILE A 27 -17.78 -7.20 4.48
CA ILE A 27 -17.86 -8.19 5.56
C ILE A 27 -16.61 -9.07 5.60
N ARG A 28 -16.14 -9.53 4.43
CA ARG A 28 -14.87 -10.29 4.34
C ARG A 28 -13.69 -9.48 4.83
N ASP A 29 -13.63 -8.20 4.48
CA ASP A 29 -12.56 -7.31 4.88
C ASP A 29 -12.56 -7.05 6.38
N LEU A 30 -13.73 -6.76 6.98
CA LEU A 30 -13.88 -6.58 8.43
C LEU A 30 -13.44 -7.81 9.21
N ARG A 31 -13.82 -9.00 8.73
CA ARG A 31 -13.38 -10.28 9.31
C ARG A 31 -11.86 -10.45 9.21
N ALA A 32 -11.27 -10.11 8.07
CA ALA A 32 -9.84 -10.23 7.85
C ALA A 32 -9.03 -9.34 8.81
N ILE A 33 -9.51 -8.13 9.11
CA ILE A 33 -8.84 -7.20 10.04
C ILE A 33 -9.30 -7.33 11.50
N GLY A 34 -10.20 -8.27 11.80
CA GLY A 34 -10.72 -8.51 13.14
C GLY A 34 -11.57 -7.37 13.73
N VAL A 35 -12.22 -6.54 12.89
CA VAL A 35 -13.07 -5.44 13.34
C VAL A 35 -14.54 -5.84 13.33
N GLN A 36 -15.22 -5.64 14.46
CA GLN A 36 -16.63 -6.01 14.66
C GLN A 36 -17.58 -4.81 14.68
N GLU A 37 -17.08 -3.59 14.61
CA GLU A 37 -17.90 -2.36 14.64
C GLU A 37 -17.97 -1.74 13.24
N LEU A 38 -19.19 -1.49 12.75
CA LEU A 38 -19.42 -0.86 11.46
C LEU A 38 -20.36 0.34 11.61
N ARG A 39 -19.88 1.54 11.26
CA ARG A 39 -20.73 2.71 11.04
C ARG A 39 -21.09 2.78 9.56
N THR A 40 -22.37 2.95 9.25
CA THR A 40 -22.84 3.10 7.87
C THR A 40 -24.05 4.04 7.77
N GLY A 41 -24.31 4.56 6.58
CA GLY A 41 -25.32 5.59 6.36
C GLY A 41 -26.71 5.07 6.07
N ILE A 42 -27.68 5.68 6.72
CA ILE A 42 -29.10 5.55 6.44
C ILE A 42 -29.61 6.88 5.89
N SER A 43 -29.91 6.92 4.60
CA SER A 43 -30.34 8.11 3.90
C SER A 43 -31.86 8.24 4.01
N TRP A 44 -32.36 9.28 4.67
CA TRP A 44 -33.78 9.57 4.74
C TRP A 44 -34.34 9.88 3.33
N ALA A 45 -33.53 10.47 2.45
CA ALA A 45 -33.85 10.62 1.03
C ALA A 45 -34.00 9.26 0.30
N ASP A 46 -33.03 8.35 0.45
CA ASP A 46 -33.08 7.06 -0.24
C ASP A 46 -34.19 6.17 0.29
N TRP A 47 -34.56 6.29 1.57
CA TRP A 47 -35.70 5.57 2.15
C TRP A 47 -36.99 5.75 1.34
N HIS A 48 -37.24 6.97 0.84
CA HIS A 48 -38.41 7.30 0.02
C HIS A 48 -38.23 7.02 -1.47
N SER A 49 -37.07 6.48 -1.87
CA SER A 49 -36.86 5.98 -3.23
C SER A 49 -37.61 4.66 -3.45
N LYS A 50 -37.79 4.28 -4.72
CA LYS A 50 -38.56 3.10 -5.12
C LYS A 50 -38.10 1.80 -4.45
N ASP A 51 -36.79 1.67 -4.18
CA ASP A 51 -36.17 0.44 -3.67
C ASP A 51 -35.48 0.62 -2.31
N GLY A 52 -35.54 1.80 -1.71
CA GLY A 52 -34.80 2.13 -0.48
C GLY A 52 -35.21 1.30 0.73
N GLU A 53 -36.51 1.16 0.96
CA GLU A 53 -37.04 0.35 2.06
C GLU A 53 -36.60 -1.12 1.95
N ASN A 54 -36.69 -1.70 0.74
CA ASN A 54 -36.26 -3.07 0.47
C ASN A 54 -34.74 -3.25 0.66
N TRP A 55 -33.95 -2.23 0.28
CA TRP A 55 -32.52 -2.23 0.50
C TRP A 55 -32.17 -2.32 2.00
N TYR A 56 -32.74 -1.47 2.85
CA TYR A 56 -32.46 -1.51 4.29
C TYR A 56 -33.00 -2.75 4.98
N ALA A 57 -34.14 -3.28 4.51
CA ALA A 57 -34.69 -4.55 4.99
C ALA A 57 -33.80 -5.76 4.68
N TRP A 58 -32.99 -5.70 3.63
CA TRP A 58 -31.94 -6.70 3.38
C TRP A 58 -30.64 -6.38 4.11
N LEU A 59 -30.20 -5.11 4.05
CA LEU A 59 -28.88 -4.68 4.52
C LEU A 59 -28.68 -4.89 6.02
N LEU A 60 -29.61 -4.41 6.85
CA LEU A 60 -29.41 -4.38 8.30
C LEU A 60 -29.39 -5.78 8.94
N PRO A 61 -30.34 -6.69 8.65
CA PRO A 61 -30.25 -8.06 9.17
C PRO A 61 -28.99 -8.78 8.70
N ARG A 62 -28.57 -8.54 7.44
CA ARG A 62 -27.37 -9.17 6.87
C ARG A 62 -26.09 -8.70 7.58
N LEU A 63 -25.96 -7.41 7.86
CA LEU A 63 -24.82 -6.84 8.57
C LEU A 63 -24.79 -7.28 10.04
N ALA A 64 -25.95 -7.24 10.72
CA ALA A 64 -26.06 -7.57 12.15
C ALA A 64 -25.70 -9.02 12.49
N GLN A 65 -25.70 -9.92 11.50
CA GLN A 65 -25.20 -11.30 11.67
C GLN A 65 -23.69 -11.38 11.88
N GLU A 66 -22.93 -10.37 11.46
CA GLU A 66 -21.47 -10.40 11.39
C GLU A 66 -20.81 -9.29 12.22
N VAL A 67 -21.47 -8.13 12.34
CA VAL A 67 -20.92 -6.93 12.97
C VAL A 67 -21.97 -6.14 13.77
N ASN A 68 -21.52 -5.38 14.75
CA ASN A 68 -22.33 -4.39 15.45
C ASN A 68 -22.47 -3.15 14.55
N VAL A 69 -23.71 -2.84 14.16
CA VAL A 69 -24.01 -1.74 13.25
C VAL A 69 -24.33 -0.48 14.05
N LEU A 70 -23.66 0.62 13.71
CA LEU A 70 -24.05 1.98 14.08
C LEU A 70 -24.68 2.67 12.86
N PRO A 71 -26.03 2.63 12.71
CA PRO A 71 -26.71 3.38 11.68
C PRO A 71 -26.56 4.89 11.92
N CYS A 72 -26.11 5.58 10.88
CA CYS A 72 -25.89 7.01 10.87
C CYS A 72 -26.84 7.68 9.90
N PHE A 73 -27.79 8.46 10.40
CA PHE A 73 -28.86 9.01 9.58
C PHE A 73 -28.44 10.32 8.90
N HIS A 74 -28.81 10.49 7.63
CA HIS A 74 -28.47 11.67 6.85
C HIS A 74 -29.45 11.95 5.70
N TYR A 75 -29.26 13.09 5.05
CA TYR A 75 -29.97 13.59 3.87
C TYR A 75 -31.48 13.80 4.02
N THR A 76 -31.89 15.05 3.98
CA THR A 76 -33.30 15.42 3.92
C THR A 76 -33.84 15.17 2.51
N PRO A 77 -34.97 14.45 2.33
CA PRO A 77 -35.60 14.32 1.03
C PRO A 77 -35.85 15.70 0.41
N ALA A 78 -35.46 15.89 -0.86
CA ALA A 78 -35.56 17.18 -1.54
C ALA A 78 -36.98 17.78 -1.54
N SER A 79 -38.02 16.92 -1.48
CA SER A 79 -39.42 17.33 -1.38
C SER A 79 -39.80 17.90 -0.01
N LEU A 80 -39.11 17.49 1.06
CA LEU A 80 -39.36 17.86 2.45
C LEU A 80 -38.46 19.00 2.95
N GLY A 81 -37.37 19.28 2.24
CA GLY A 81 -36.47 20.40 2.53
C GLY A 81 -37.10 21.78 2.28
N ILE A 82 -36.66 22.79 3.02
CA ILE A 82 -36.96 24.20 2.71
C ILE A 82 -36.53 24.53 1.28
N ALA A 83 -35.32 24.10 0.89
CA ALA A 83 -34.81 24.11 -0.47
C ALA A 83 -34.68 22.68 -1.02
N PRO A 84 -34.74 22.48 -2.36
CA PRO A 84 -34.59 21.16 -2.98
C PRO A 84 -33.12 20.70 -2.98
N SER A 85 -32.62 20.36 -1.79
CA SER A 85 -31.25 19.92 -1.55
C SER A 85 -31.23 18.91 -0.40
N GLU A 86 -30.38 17.88 -0.53
CA GLU A 86 -30.21 16.83 0.49
C GLU A 86 -29.64 17.36 1.82
N CYS A 87 -29.00 18.52 1.80
CA CYS A 87 -28.49 19.19 3.02
C CYS A 87 -29.40 20.31 3.51
N SER A 88 -30.59 20.49 2.91
CA SER A 88 -31.54 21.51 3.36
C SER A 88 -32.16 21.10 4.70
N PRO A 89 -32.36 22.03 5.65
CA PRO A 89 -33.23 21.78 6.79
C PRO A 89 -34.65 21.39 6.31
N PRO A 90 -35.36 20.52 7.03
CA PRO A 90 -36.74 20.14 6.69
C PRO A 90 -37.71 21.29 6.97
N ARG A 91 -38.79 21.38 6.19
CA ARG A 91 -39.90 22.34 6.46
C ARG A 91 -40.65 22.01 7.75
N ASN A 92 -40.71 20.73 8.10
CA ASN A 92 -41.33 20.25 9.33
C ASN A 92 -40.38 19.28 10.05
N PRO A 93 -39.65 19.74 11.09
CA PRO A 93 -38.71 18.92 11.86
C PRO A 93 -39.30 17.62 12.40
N LYS A 94 -40.60 17.60 12.72
CA LYS A 94 -41.27 16.41 13.25
C LYS A 94 -41.25 15.22 12.29
N GLN A 95 -41.28 15.46 10.97
CA GLN A 95 -41.29 14.38 9.97
C GLN A 95 -40.04 13.50 10.04
N TYR A 96 -38.93 14.05 10.51
CA TYR A 96 -37.72 13.29 10.73
C TYR A 96 -37.84 12.34 11.93
N ALA A 97 -38.44 12.81 13.03
CA ALA A 97 -38.73 11.98 14.18
C ALA A 97 -39.73 10.87 13.85
N ASP A 98 -40.77 11.17 13.05
CA ASP A 98 -41.73 10.17 12.57
C ASP A 98 -41.04 9.10 11.70
N PHE A 99 -40.10 9.50 10.83
CA PHE A 99 -39.29 8.56 10.05
C PHE A 99 -38.41 7.67 10.93
N LEU A 100 -37.72 8.24 11.91
CA LEU A 100 -36.88 7.48 12.83
C LEU A 100 -37.69 6.48 13.66
N ASP A 101 -38.87 6.87 14.13
CA ASP A 101 -39.76 5.97 14.87
C ASP A 101 -40.14 4.74 14.04
N VAL A 102 -40.53 4.93 12.78
CA VAL A 102 -40.83 3.83 11.85
C VAL A 102 -39.59 2.96 11.62
N PHE A 103 -38.43 3.57 11.43
CA PHE A 103 -37.19 2.86 11.16
C PHE A 103 -36.73 2.02 12.37
N ILE A 104 -36.73 2.61 13.57
CA ILE A 104 -36.35 1.95 14.81
C ILE A 104 -37.34 0.84 15.15
N THR A 105 -38.65 1.08 15.01
CA THR A 105 -39.68 0.07 15.25
C THR A 105 -39.46 -1.17 14.38
N ARG A 106 -39.00 -0.99 13.14
CA ARG A 106 -38.81 -2.09 12.20
C ARG A 106 -37.47 -2.80 12.32
N PHE A 107 -36.40 -2.07 12.61
CA PHE A 107 -35.03 -2.59 12.51
C PHE A 107 -34.22 -2.48 13.81
N GLY A 108 -34.78 -1.91 14.88
CA GLY A 108 -34.08 -1.65 16.13
C GLY A 108 -33.54 -2.89 16.85
N GLU A 109 -34.00 -4.09 16.49
CA GLU A 109 -33.40 -5.34 17.00
C GLU A 109 -32.00 -5.64 16.42
N HIS A 110 -31.59 -4.95 15.35
CA HIS A 110 -30.33 -5.16 14.64
C HIS A 110 -29.19 -4.21 15.08
N PHE A 111 -29.46 -3.25 15.96
CA PHE A 111 -28.48 -2.28 16.44
C PHE A 111 -28.82 -1.77 17.84
N GLU A 112 -27.80 -1.44 18.63
CA GLU A 112 -27.95 -0.94 20.01
C GLU A 112 -27.86 0.60 20.08
N TRP A 113 -27.18 1.21 19.12
CA TRP A 113 -26.88 2.64 19.08
C TRP A 113 -27.32 3.22 17.75
N ILE A 114 -27.70 4.50 17.75
CA ILE A 114 -27.95 5.25 16.52
C ILE A 114 -27.20 6.58 16.54
N GLU A 115 -26.78 7.04 15.37
CA GLU A 115 -26.30 8.41 15.20
C GLU A 115 -27.36 9.25 14.52
N LEU A 116 -27.89 10.21 15.27
CA LEU A 116 -29.13 10.90 14.97
C LEU A 116 -29.09 11.75 13.72
N TRP A 117 -27.94 12.27 13.29
CA TRP A 117 -27.87 13.12 12.10
C TRP A 117 -26.44 13.45 11.66
N ASN A 118 -26.09 13.38 10.37
CA ASN A 118 -24.71 13.65 9.90
C ASN A 118 -24.51 14.87 8.99
N LYS A 119 -25.55 15.68 8.73
CA LYS A 119 -25.49 16.73 7.69
C LYS A 119 -26.12 18.07 8.12
N PRO A 120 -25.80 19.21 7.51
CA PRO A 120 -24.58 19.48 6.75
C PRO A 120 -23.34 19.37 7.65
N ARG A 121 -22.22 18.86 7.12
CA ARG A 121 -21.00 18.61 7.92
C ARG A 121 -19.85 19.58 7.65
N SER A 122 -20.04 20.49 6.70
CA SER A 122 -19.03 21.47 6.30
C SER A 122 -19.69 22.79 5.90
N PRO A 123 -18.97 23.92 5.92
CA PRO A 123 -19.48 25.20 5.42
C PRO A 123 -19.92 25.17 3.96
N ALA A 124 -19.38 24.24 3.15
CA ALA A 124 -19.77 24.08 1.76
C ALA A 124 -21.15 23.40 1.60
N GLU A 125 -21.54 22.57 2.56
CA GLU A 125 -22.84 21.89 2.59
C GLU A 125 -23.91 22.74 3.31
N TRP A 126 -23.48 23.62 4.22
CA TRP A 126 -24.40 24.44 5.03
C TRP A 126 -24.81 25.73 4.33
N ASN A 127 -26.07 25.79 3.92
CA ASN A 127 -26.66 27.04 3.45
C ASN A 127 -27.14 27.89 4.64
N VAL A 128 -26.29 28.81 5.07
CA VAL A 128 -26.51 29.74 6.19
C VAL A 128 -27.80 30.55 6.08
N THR A 129 -28.34 30.74 4.87
CA THR A 129 -29.57 31.53 4.68
C THR A 129 -30.84 30.78 5.10
N LEU A 130 -30.78 29.45 5.22
CA LEU A 130 -31.94 28.61 5.53
C LEU A 130 -32.08 28.33 7.04
N ASP A 131 -30.97 28.20 7.75
CA ASP A 131 -30.94 27.97 9.21
C ASP A 131 -29.65 28.57 9.81
N PRO A 132 -29.54 29.90 9.92
CA PRO A 132 -28.30 30.59 10.29
C PRO A 132 -27.83 30.29 11.71
N ASP A 133 -28.78 30.04 12.61
CA ASP A 133 -28.55 29.77 14.03
C ASP A 133 -28.74 28.29 14.38
N TRP A 134 -28.81 27.41 13.37
CA TRP A 134 -28.81 25.96 13.58
C TRP A 134 -30.04 25.45 14.37
N LEU A 135 -31.11 26.24 14.42
CA LEU A 135 -32.27 26.01 15.28
C LEU A 135 -33.18 24.91 14.73
N ILE A 136 -33.37 24.87 13.41
CA ILE A 136 -34.25 23.88 12.78
C ILE A 136 -33.63 22.49 12.91
N PHE A 137 -32.33 22.37 12.65
CA PHE A 137 -31.62 21.11 12.88
C PHE A 137 -31.59 20.73 14.37
N CYS A 138 -31.44 21.71 15.28
CA CYS A 138 -31.45 21.44 16.72
C CYS A 138 -32.81 20.90 17.19
N GLU A 139 -33.91 21.50 16.74
CA GLU A 139 -35.28 21.04 17.02
C GLU A 139 -35.52 19.64 16.44
N MET A 140 -35.08 19.41 15.20
CA MET A 140 -35.19 18.12 14.53
C MET A 140 -34.46 17.00 15.29
N VAL A 141 -33.20 17.23 15.65
CA VAL A 141 -32.40 16.25 16.41
C VAL A 141 -32.95 16.08 17.83
N GLY A 142 -33.42 17.15 18.46
CA GLY A 142 -34.03 17.08 19.80
C GLY A 142 -35.32 16.26 19.83
N GLY A 143 -36.18 16.43 18.83
CA GLY A 143 -37.37 15.60 18.65
C GLY A 143 -37.01 14.14 18.44
N ALA A 144 -36.07 13.87 17.54
CA ALA A 144 -35.57 12.52 17.27
C ALA A 144 -34.96 11.84 18.51
N ALA A 145 -34.09 12.54 19.25
CA ALA A 145 -33.43 12.03 20.45
C ALA A 145 -34.44 11.62 21.54
N HIS A 146 -35.52 12.39 21.69
CA HIS A 146 -36.59 12.07 22.64
C HIS A 146 -37.27 10.72 22.33
N TRP A 147 -37.44 10.38 21.05
CA TRP A 147 -38.05 9.11 20.64
C TRP A 147 -37.06 7.95 20.70
N ALA A 148 -35.79 8.23 20.41
CA ALA A 148 -34.72 7.23 20.43
C ALA A 148 -34.30 6.78 21.84
N ARG A 149 -34.91 7.27 22.93
CA ARG A 149 -34.53 7.07 24.35
C ARG A 149 -34.20 5.64 24.81
N GLN A 150 -34.59 4.60 24.06
CA GLN A 150 -34.26 3.20 24.38
C GLN A 150 -32.95 2.72 23.74
N LEU A 151 -32.43 3.46 22.75
CA LEU A 151 -31.18 3.22 22.04
C LEU A 151 -30.19 4.34 22.38
N GLY A 152 -28.92 4.01 22.48
CA GLY A 152 -27.92 5.04 22.74
C GLY A 152 -27.81 6.01 21.56
N ALA A 153 -27.96 7.30 21.81
CA ALA A 153 -27.98 8.32 20.77
C ALA A 153 -26.63 9.07 20.68
N SER A 154 -26.09 9.17 19.46
CA SER A 154 -24.92 9.98 19.14
C SER A 154 -25.20 11.02 18.07
N GLY A 155 -24.40 12.09 18.01
CA GLY A 155 -24.48 13.08 16.94
C GLY A 155 -23.12 13.72 16.68
N PRO A 156 -22.77 14.07 15.44
CA PRO A 156 -21.51 14.69 15.09
C PRO A 156 -21.56 16.18 15.43
N MET A 157 -20.66 16.59 16.32
CA MET A 157 -20.74 17.89 16.94
C MET A 157 -19.35 18.50 17.09
N ASP A 158 -19.16 19.73 16.61
CA ASP A 158 -18.10 20.55 17.16
C ASP A 158 -18.52 21.12 18.53
N ALA A 159 -17.58 21.72 19.25
CA ALA A 159 -17.85 22.24 20.59
C ALA A 159 -18.92 23.34 20.64
N GLN A 160 -19.15 24.08 19.54
CA GLN A 160 -20.17 25.12 19.48
C GLN A 160 -21.56 24.50 19.33
N TRP A 161 -21.70 23.49 18.48
CA TRP A 161 -22.95 22.77 18.32
C TRP A 161 -23.32 21.95 19.56
N VAL A 162 -22.35 21.30 20.25
CA VAL A 162 -22.62 20.68 21.58
C VAL A 162 -23.16 21.70 22.57
N ARG A 163 -22.58 22.91 22.59
CA ARG A 163 -23.02 23.97 23.49
C ARG A 163 -24.46 24.39 23.20
N LEU A 164 -24.82 24.56 21.93
CA LEU A 164 -26.21 24.86 21.53
C LEU A 164 -27.17 23.75 22.00
N MET A 165 -26.82 22.49 21.79
CA MET A 165 -27.63 21.34 22.22
C MET A 165 -27.80 21.27 23.74
N CYS A 166 -26.75 21.63 24.50
CA CYS A 166 -26.82 21.79 25.96
C CYS A 166 -27.78 22.92 26.36
N GLU A 167 -27.62 24.10 25.77
CA GLU A 167 -28.42 25.30 26.08
C GLU A 167 -29.91 25.10 25.73
N ARG A 168 -30.21 24.25 24.75
CA ARG A 168 -31.57 23.87 24.35
C ARG A 168 -32.12 22.64 25.09
N GLY A 169 -31.35 22.04 25.99
CA GLY A 169 -31.79 20.91 26.80
C GLY A 169 -31.94 19.60 26.03
N VAL A 170 -31.31 19.44 24.87
CA VAL A 170 -31.35 18.19 24.09
C VAL A 170 -30.43 17.13 24.69
N MET A 171 -29.30 17.55 25.29
CA MET A 171 -28.26 16.64 25.80
C MET A 171 -28.73 15.69 26.92
N GLN A 172 -29.91 15.90 27.51
CA GLN A 172 -30.51 14.95 28.46
C GLN A 172 -30.97 13.64 27.80
N TYR A 173 -31.04 13.60 26.46
CA TYR A 173 -31.43 12.43 25.66
C TYR A 173 -30.28 11.88 24.82
N ILE A 174 -29.05 12.36 25.04
CA ILE A 174 -27.88 12.02 24.24
C ILE A 174 -26.86 11.33 25.14
N ASP A 175 -26.55 10.08 24.81
CA ASP A 175 -25.63 9.24 25.58
C ASP A 175 -24.18 9.37 25.11
N ALA A 176 -23.96 9.76 23.84
CA ALA A 176 -22.63 9.96 23.28
C ALA A 176 -22.59 11.17 22.34
N VAL A 177 -21.43 11.81 22.22
CA VAL A 177 -21.16 12.89 21.27
C VAL A 177 -20.13 12.41 20.26
N GLY A 178 -20.52 12.41 18.99
CA GLY A 178 -19.65 12.13 17.87
C GLY A 178 -18.79 13.35 17.51
N ILE A 179 -17.53 13.13 17.17
CA ILE A 179 -16.62 14.15 16.65
C ILE A 179 -15.90 13.62 15.42
N HIS A 180 -15.62 14.51 14.48
CA HIS A 180 -14.94 14.18 13.22
C HIS A 180 -13.54 14.75 13.16
N GLY A 181 -12.68 14.23 12.30
CA GLY A 181 -11.35 14.79 12.07
C GLY A 181 -10.63 14.11 10.91
N PHE A 182 -10.04 14.90 10.02
CA PHE A 182 -9.34 14.41 8.85
C PHE A 182 -7.97 15.09 8.75
N PRO A 183 -6.97 14.61 9.51
CA PRO A 183 -5.63 15.16 9.47
C PRO A 183 -5.05 15.13 8.04
N GLY A 184 -4.37 16.19 7.64
CA GLY A 184 -3.65 16.26 6.36
C GLY A 184 -4.51 16.54 5.12
N THR A 185 -5.81 16.80 5.27
CA THR A 185 -6.72 17.05 4.13
C THR A 185 -7.30 18.47 4.11
N PHE A 186 -8.59 18.63 4.36
CA PHE A 186 -9.37 19.87 4.26
C PHE A 186 -9.52 20.60 5.61
N GLU A 187 -9.06 20.02 6.72
CA GLU A 187 -9.02 20.71 8.01
C GLU A 187 -7.81 21.66 8.08
N PHE A 188 -8.05 22.95 7.80
CA PHE A 188 -7.01 24.00 7.80
C PHE A 188 -6.36 24.25 9.18
N TRP A 189 -7.07 23.95 10.27
CA TRP A 189 -6.64 24.22 11.65
C TRP A 189 -6.68 22.95 12.51
N TRP A 190 -5.87 21.95 12.13
CA TRP A 190 -5.75 20.71 12.91
C TRP A 190 -4.77 20.87 14.08
N ASP A 191 -5.29 20.92 15.30
CA ASP A 191 -4.53 20.98 16.56
C ASP A 191 -4.41 19.62 17.27
N GLY A 192 -4.88 18.55 16.61
CA GLY A 192 -4.81 17.18 17.10
C GLY A 192 -5.99 16.75 17.97
N TRP A 193 -6.17 15.42 18.10
CA TRP A 193 -7.28 14.82 18.82
C TRP A 193 -7.39 15.27 20.29
N ASN A 194 -6.25 15.40 20.98
CA ASN A 194 -6.24 15.80 22.38
C ASN A 194 -6.86 17.20 22.59
N ALA A 195 -6.52 18.17 21.74
CA ALA A 195 -7.05 19.52 21.82
C ALA A 195 -8.55 19.55 21.47
N LYS A 196 -8.95 18.85 20.40
CA LYS A 196 -10.34 18.77 19.96
C LYS A 196 -11.25 18.12 21.01
N ILE A 197 -10.84 16.98 21.56
CA ILE A 197 -11.59 16.28 22.62
C ILE A 197 -11.64 17.12 23.90
N ALA A 198 -10.56 17.80 24.27
CA ALA A 198 -10.55 18.66 25.45
C ALA A 198 -11.59 19.80 25.36
N ARG A 199 -11.75 20.42 24.17
CA ARG A 199 -12.78 21.45 23.95
C ARG A 199 -14.18 20.91 24.17
N VAL A 200 -14.52 19.77 23.57
CA VAL A 200 -15.85 19.15 23.71
C VAL A 200 -16.08 18.70 25.16
N ARG A 201 -15.10 18.05 25.77
CA ARG A 201 -15.17 17.61 27.17
C ARG A 201 -15.40 18.77 28.13
N ASN A 202 -14.79 19.93 27.90
CA ASN A 202 -15.02 21.12 28.72
C ASN A 202 -16.47 21.62 28.65
N VAL A 203 -17.08 21.60 27.46
CA VAL A 203 -18.50 21.97 27.29
C VAL A 203 -19.41 20.97 28.04
N LEU A 204 -19.16 19.67 27.88
CA LEU A 204 -19.95 18.64 28.58
C LEU A 204 -19.86 18.79 30.11
N LEU A 205 -18.66 19.07 30.64
CA LEU A 205 -18.44 19.30 32.07
C LEU A 205 -19.16 20.55 32.57
N GLN A 206 -19.11 21.66 31.83
CA GLN A 206 -19.81 22.91 32.19
C GLN A 206 -21.32 22.72 32.32
N HIS A 207 -21.89 21.85 31.48
CA HIS A 207 -23.33 21.55 31.46
C HIS A 207 -23.71 20.27 32.23
N ARG A 208 -22.77 19.67 32.98
CA ARG A 208 -22.98 18.44 33.78
C ARG A 208 -23.49 17.24 32.96
N SER A 209 -23.20 17.18 31.67
CA SER A 209 -23.51 16.03 30.83
C SER A 209 -22.52 14.89 31.11
N LYS A 210 -23.03 13.66 31.08
CA LYS A 210 -22.24 12.42 31.22
C LYS A 210 -21.98 11.73 29.88
N ALA A 211 -22.34 12.36 28.76
CA ALA A 211 -22.22 11.76 27.45
C ALA A 211 -20.77 11.34 27.14
N GLU A 212 -20.62 10.18 26.50
CA GLU A 212 -19.34 9.69 25.99
C GLU A 212 -18.86 10.55 24.81
N ILE A 213 -17.58 10.45 24.45
CA ILE A 213 -17.00 11.13 23.28
C ILE A 213 -16.49 10.08 22.30
N TRP A 214 -17.11 10.01 21.14
CA TRP A 214 -16.77 9.06 20.09
C TRP A 214 -16.15 9.79 18.90
N ILE A 215 -15.08 9.25 18.35
CA ILE A 215 -14.59 9.68 17.04
C ILE A 215 -15.43 8.92 16.00
N THR A 216 -16.51 9.54 15.51
CA THR A 216 -17.48 8.89 14.62
C THR A 216 -17.04 8.90 13.15
N GLU A 217 -16.08 9.74 12.77
CA GLU A 217 -15.56 9.79 11.42
C GLU A 217 -14.14 10.37 11.39
N THR A 218 -13.15 9.53 11.10
CA THR A 218 -11.77 9.97 10.92
C THR A 218 -11.06 9.17 9.85
N GLY A 219 -10.11 9.77 9.15
CA GLY A 219 -9.28 9.03 8.21
C GLY A 219 -8.09 9.86 7.75
N TYR A 220 -7.25 9.26 6.91
CA TYR A 220 -6.16 9.94 6.24
C TYR A 220 -6.14 9.56 4.75
N SER A 221 -6.09 10.57 3.89
CA SER A 221 -6.11 10.37 2.44
C SER A 221 -4.70 10.10 1.91
N THR A 222 -4.51 8.93 1.30
CA THR A 222 -3.21 8.51 0.74
C THR A 222 -3.04 8.93 -0.72
N TRP A 223 -3.65 10.05 -1.13
CA TRP A 223 -3.61 10.54 -2.51
C TRP A 223 -2.20 10.88 -3.02
N ARG A 224 -1.25 11.07 -2.10
CA ARG A 224 0.18 11.27 -2.36
C ARG A 224 1.01 10.00 -2.21
N HIS A 225 0.37 8.84 -2.03
CA HIS A 225 1.02 7.56 -1.80
C HIS A 225 1.81 7.49 -0.47
N ASP A 226 1.33 8.22 0.53
CA ASP A 226 1.91 8.40 1.87
C ASP A 226 1.22 7.51 2.92
N GLU A 227 1.25 6.19 2.69
CA GLU A 227 0.60 5.20 3.59
C GLU A 227 1.21 5.17 5.01
N ARG A 228 2.43 5.65 5.19
CA ARG A 228 3.02 5.88 6.52
C ARG A 228 2.19 6.88 7.33
N GLU A 229 1.81 8.00 6.72
CA GLU A 229 1.03 9.03 7.41
C GLU A 229 -0.38 8.52 7.73
N GLN A 230 -0.92 7.59 6.92
CA GLN A 230 -2.14 6.85 7.26
C GLN A 230 -2.00 6.06 8.57
N ILE A 231 -0.87 5.35 8.76
CA ILE A 231 -0.56 4.66 10.02
C ILE A 231 -0.43 5.64 11.19
N VAL A 232 0.31 6.74 11.00
CA VAL A 232 0.53 7.74 12.05
C VAL A 232 -0.80 8.37 12.48
N ALA A 233 -1.65 8.75 11.52
CA ALA A 233 -2.98 9.29 11.78
C ALA A 233 -3.88 8.26 12.49
N PHE A 234 -3.83 6.99 12.08
CA PHE A 234 -4.55 5.89 12.73
C PHE A 234 -4.13 5.72 14.19
N LEU A 235 -2.83 5.67 14.46
CA LEU A 235 -2.30 5.56 15.81
C LEU A 235 -2.67 6.76 16.69
N ASN A 236 -2.67 7.97 16.11
CA ASN A 236 -3.11 9.17 16.83
C ASN A 236 -4.60 9.13 17.17
N ALA A 237 -5.43 8.57 16.29
CA ALA A 237 -6.86 8.39 16.54
C ALA A 237 -7.12 7.31 17.60
N ILE A 238 -6.48 6.15 17.50
CA ILE A 238 -6.70 5.04 18.45
C ILE A 238 -6.08 5.30 19.84
N ARG A 239 -5.17 6.28 19.96
CA ARG A 239 -4.62 6.74 21.25
C ARG A 239 -5.36 7.95 21.82
N ALA A 240 -6.32 8.49 21.08
CA ALA A 240 -7.11 9.62 21.53
C ALA A 240 -7.95 9.24 22.75
N PRO A 241 -8.18 10.18 23.68
CA PRO A 241 -8.99 9.93 24.89
C PRO A 241 -10.49 9.91 24.56
N ALA A 242 -10.93 8.97 23.74
CA ALA A 242 -12.30 8.72 23.28
C ALA A 242 -12.69 7.26 23.60
N GLU A 243 -13.99 6.97 23.62
CA GLU A 243 -14.52 5.63 23.93
C GLU A 243 -14.59 4.74 22.67
N ARG A 244 -14.85 5.32 21.49
CA ARG A 244 -14.90 4.62 20.19
C ARG A 244 -14.25 5.44 19.08
N VAL A 245 -13.71 4.75 18.07
CA VAL A 245 -13.11 5.34 16.87
C VAL A 245 -13.60 4.61 15.63
N TYR A 246 -14.22 5.33 14.70
CA TYR A 246 -14.65 4.82 13.40
C TYR A 246 -13.75 5.36 12.29
N TRP A 247 -12.96 4.47 11.69
CA TRP A 247 -11.99 4.80 10.65
C TRP A 247 -12.63 4.77 9.25
N TYR A 248 -12.49 5.87 8.53
CA TYR A 248 -12.94 6.09 7.16
C TYR A 248 -11.78 5.89 6.19
N SER A 249 -11.87 5.03 5.17
CA SER A 249 -12.96 4.10 4.81
C SER A 249 -12.44 2.68 4.62
N ALA A 250 -13.33 1.70 4.38
CA ALA A 250 -12.90 0.37 3.98
C ALA A 250 -12.28 0.37 2.58
N HIS A 251 -12.94 1.04 1.62
CA HIS A 251 -12.53 1.09 0.22
C HIS A 251 -12.36 2.53 -0.26
N ASP A 252 -11.36 2.75 -1.11
CA ASP A 252 -11.23 3.94 -1.94
C ASP A 252 -12.45 4.08 -2.87
N ILE A 253 -12.74 5.31 -3.28
CA ILE A 253 -13.86 5.62 -4.17
C ILE A 253 -13.33 5.66 -5.62
N GLU A 254 -13.99 4.97 -6.53
CA GLU A 254 -13.61 4.98 -7.94
C GLU A 254 -13.86 6.36 -8.58
N LEU A 255 -12.87 6.84 -9.33
CA LEU A 255 -12.98 8.07 -10.10
C LEU A 255 -13.95 7.87 -11.27
N THR A 256 -15.22 8.25 -11.09
CA THR A 256 -16.13 8.34 -12.24
C THR A 256 -15.73 9.53 -13.13
N GLN A 257 -15.76 9.34 -14.45
CA GLN A 257 -15.29 10.31 -15.46
C GLN A 257 -15.98 11.70 -15.39
N ASN A 258 -17.08 11.84 -14.64
CA ASN A 258 -17.85 13.09 -14.54
C ASN A 258 -17.53 13.96 -13.30
N ALA A 259 -16.63 13.54 -12.41
CA ALA A 259 -16.28 14.32 -11.22
C ALA A 259 -15.10 15.29 -11.46
N LEU A 260 -15.22 16.18 -12.44
CA LEU A 260 -14.22 17.22 -12.72
C LEU A 260 -14.10 18.30 -11.61
N CYS A 261 -14.97 18.25 -10.59
CA CYS A 261 -15.07 19.25 -9.52
C CYS A 261 -14.86 18.70 -8.08
N ALA A 262 -14.66 17.39 -7.90
CA ALA A 262 -14.46 16.82 -6.58
C ALA A 262 -12.98 16.87 -6.16
N ASP A 263 -12.72 17.22 -4.90
CA ASP A 263 -11.38 17.15 -4.33
C ASP A 263 -10.85 15.71 -4.40
N LYS A 264 -9.81 15.48 -5.21
CA LYS A 264 -9.25 14.14 -5.44
C LYS A 264 -8.87 13.42 -4.14
N ARG A 265 -8.58 14.16 -3.07
CA ARG A 265 -8.23 13.61 -1.75
C ARG A 265 -9.34 12.73 -1.17
N GLU A 266 -10.60 13.02 -1.46
CA GLU A 266 -11.75 12.28 -0.93
C GLU A 266 -11.80 10.82 -1.40
N ASN A 267 -11.10 10.50 -2.49
CA ASN A 267 -11.16 9.17 -3.09
C ASN A 267 -10.15 8.18 -2.49
N TYR A 268 -9.18 8.64 -1.68
CA TYR A 268 -8.02 7.83 -1.26
C TYR A 268 -7.97 7.53 0.25
N PHE A 269 -9.11 7.48 0.93
CA PHE A 269 -9.21 7.20 2.38
C PHE A 269 -9.26 5.71 2.74
N GLY A 270 -9.53 4.84 1.77
CA GLY A 270 -9.75 3.41 1.95
C GLY A 270 -8.56 2.69 2.59
N LEU A 271 -8.85 1.60 3.29
CA LEU A 271 -7.89 0.57 3.67
C LEU A 271 -7.50 -0.30 2.46
N ARG A 272 -8.39 -0.41 1.48
CA ARG A 272 -8.12 -0.95 0.14
C ARG A 272 -8.25 0.12 -0.93
N ARG A 273 -7.50 -0.03 -2.01
CA ARG A 273 -7.62 0.80 -3.21
C ARG A 273 -8.86 0.40 -4.02
N SER A 274 -9.22 1.22 -5.01
CA SER A 274 -10.40 1.00 -5.86
C SER A 274 -10.30 -0.27 -6.72
N ASP A 275 -9.09 -0.75 -6.99
CA ASP A 275 -8.81 -2.02 -7.68
C ASP A 275 -8.85 -3.25 -6.73
N GLY A 276 -9.19 -3.05 -5.46
CA GLY A 276 -9.24 -4.08 -4.43
C GLY A 276 -7.89 -4.37 -3.77
N SER A 277 -6.78 -3.79 -4.23
CA SER A 277 -5.47 -4.02 -3.63
C SER A 277 -5.38 -3.44 -2.21
N GLU A 278 -4.68 -4.16 -1.33
CA GLU A 278 -4.55 -3.79 0.08
C GLU A 278 -3.54 -2.66 0.27
N LYS A 279 -3.87 -1.71 1.13
CA LYS A 279 -2.89 -0.74 1.65
C LYS A 279 -2.17 -1.30 2.87
N LEU A 280 -1.07 -0.68 3.24
CA LEU A 280 -0.22 -1.09 4.35
C LEU A 280 -1.00 -1.18 5.66
N LEU A 281 -1.86 -0.21 5.98
CA LEU A 281 -2.67 -0.25 7.20
C LEU A 281 -3.60 -1.47 7.24
N PHE A 282 -4.21 -1.85 6.11
CA PHE A 282 -5.03 -3.06 6.02
C PHE A 282 -4.22 -4.32 6.32
N ARG A 283 -3.05 -4.46 5.68
CA ARG A 283 -2.18 -5.65 5.84
C ARG A 283 -1.70 -5.80 7.28
N LEU A 284 -1.30 -4.69 7.92
CA LEU A 284 -0.90 -4.70 9.32
C LEU A 284 -2.06 -5.09 10.25
N LEU A 285 -3.25 -4.52 10.04
CA LEU A 285 -4.44 -4.90 10.80
C LEU A 285 -4.83 -6.37 10.59
N ALA A 286 -4.72 -6.89 9.37
CA ALA A 286 -5.00 -8.29 9.06
C ALA A 286 -3.97 -9.26 9.68
N GLN A 287 -2.72 -8.81 9.88
CA GLN A 287 -1.66 -9.62 10.46
C GLN A 287 -1.78 -9.78 11.98
N GLY A 288 -2.24 -8.75 12.70
CA GLY A 288 -2.29 -8.77 14.17
C GLY A 288 -3.05 -7.61 14.80
N GLY A 289 -4.03 -7.05 14.09
CA GLY A 289 -4.87 -5.97 14.57
C GLY A 289 -4.09 -4.70 14.92
N VAL A 290 -4.60 -3.95 15.90
CA VAL A 290 -4.00 -2.68 16.35
C VAL A 290 -2.58 -2.87 16.90
N GLU A 291 -2.29 -4.01 17.52
CA GLU A 291 -0.96 -4.28 18.08
C GLU A 291 0.12 -4.39 16.99
N ALA A 292 -0.17 -5.05 15.87
CA ALA A 292 0.76 -5.09 14.73
C ALA A 292 1.03 -3.69 14.14
N VAL A 293 0.00 -2.82 14.10
CA VAL A 293 0.16 -1.42 13.67
C VAL A 293 1.05 -0.64 14.65
N GLU A 294 0.90 -0.86 15.95
CA GLU A 294 1.75 -0.22 16.97
C GLU A 294 3.19 -0.73 16.94
N HIS A 295 3.40 -2.03 16.76
CA HIS A 295 4.71 -2.61 16.56
C HIS A 295 5.39 -2.07 15.30
N SER A 296 4.61 -1.62 14.31
CA SER A 296 5.12 -0.98 13.09
C SER A 296 5.38 0.53 13.24
N ALA A 297 5.10 1.14 14.40
CA ALA A 297 5.24 2.57 14.61
C ALA A 297 6.69 3.10 14.57
N TRP A 298 7.69 2.22 14.50
CA TRP A 298 9.08 2.61 14.27
C TRP A 298 9.39 2.89 12.79
N LEU A 299 8.55 2.44 11.86
CA LEU A 299 8.69 2.70 10.42
C LEU A 299 8.66 4.22 10.15
N GLY A 300 9.76 4.75 9.60
CA GLY A 300 9.93 6.18 9.34
C GLY A 300 10.25 7.03 10.58
N LYS A 301 10.72 6.45 11.70
CA LYS A 301 11.45 7.24 12.70
C LYS A 301 12.86 7.46 12.18
N SER A 302 13.14 8.66 11.67
CA SER A 302 14.50 9.09 11.38
C SER A 302 15.28 9.17 12.70
N SER A 303 16.16 8.20 12.94
CA SER A 303 17.16 8.33 14.00
C SER A 303 18.33 9.12 13.44
N ASN A 304 18.74 10.17 14.14
CA ASN A 304 19.93 10.93 13.76
C ASN A 304 21.12 9.98 13.58
N ALA A 305 21.92 10.20 12.53
CA ALA A 305 23.08 9.37 12.21
C ALA A 305 23.95 9.12 13.45
N ARG A 306 24.04 7.87 13.90
CA ARG A 306 24.97 7.47 14.96
C ARG A 306 26.41 7.55 14.45
N ASP A 307 27.30 8.05 15.30
CA ASP A 307 28.77 7.99 15.17
C ASP A 307 29.37 8.61 13.89
N GLY A 308 28.71 9.59 13.27
CA GLY A 308 29.29 10.37 12.17
C GLY A 308 29.52 9.60 10.86
N LYS A 309 29.17 8.31 10.77
CA LYS A 309 29.20 7.53 9.53
C LYS A 309 27.91 7.76 8.73
N ARG A 310 28.06 8.28 7.52
CA ARG A 310 26.93 8.44 6.58
C ARG A 310 26.36 7.08 6.16
N PRO A 311 25.03 6.89 6.17
CA PRO A 311 24.40 5.63 5.76
C PRO A 311 24.51 5.39 4.25
N VAL A 312 24.38 4.14 3.84
CA VAL A 312 24.11 3.79 2.44
C VAL A 312 22.60 3.86 2.20
N LEU A 313 22.18 4.72 1.28
CA LEU A 313 20.78 4.81 0.87
C LEU A 313 20.46 3.67 -0.09
N ILE A 314 19.42 2.89 0.22
CA ILE A 314 18.92 1.82 -0.64
C ILE A 314 17.44 2.10 -0.91
N THR A 315 17.10 2.60 -2.10
CA THR A 315 15.70 2.73 -2.47
C THR A 315 15.17 1.37 -2.91
N GLY A 316 13.94 1.01 -2.52
CA GLY A 316 13.45 -0.38 -2.64
C GLY A 316 14.18 -1.31 -1.66
N GLY A 317 14.61 -0.75 -0.51
CA GLY A 317 15.47 -1.41 0.47
C GLY A 317 14.82 -2.56 1.21
N CYS A 318 13.49 -2.60 1.30
CA CYS A 318 12.74 -3.69 1.93
C CYS A 318 12.41 -4.81 0.94
N GLY A 319 12.56 -4.55 -0.37
CA GLY A 319 12.45 -5.55 -1.42
C GLY A 319 13.56 -6.61 -1.38
N PHE A 320 13.42 -7.62 -2.24
CA PHE A 320 14.32 -8.78 -2.30
C PHE A 320 15.82 -8.43 -2.39
N ILE A 321 16.22 -7.65 -3.40
CA ILE A 321 17.64 -7.27 -3.60
C ILE A 321 18.09 -6.30 -2.50
N GLY A 322 17.22 -5.35 -2.13
CA GLY A 322 17.48 -4.37 -1.09
C GLY A 322 17.79 -5.01 0.27
N CYS A 323 16.97 -5.98 0.69
CA CYS A 323 17.12 -6.68 1.95
C CYS A 323 18.44 -7.46 2.03
N ASN A 324 18.78 -8.21 0.97
CA ASN A 324 20.05 -8.95 0.91
C ASN A 324 21.27 -8.01 0.87
N LEU A 325 21.17 -6.84 0.20
CA LEU A 325 22.25 -5.86 0.22
C LEU A 325 22.40 -5.21 1.59
N ALA A 326 21.28 -4.86 2.23
CA ALA A 326 21.24 -4.26 3.56
C ALA A 326 21.90 -5.20 4.59
N ASP A 327 21.55 -6.49 4.57
CA ASP A 327 22.16 -7.52 5.43
C ASP A 327 23.69 -7.58 5.24
N ALA A 328 24.14 -7.62 3.99
CA ALA A 328 25.57 -7.69 3.67
C ALA A 328 26.37 -6.43 4.05
N LEU A 329 25.73 -5.26 4.05
CA LEU A 329 26.33 -3.99 4.50
C LEU A 329 26.35 -3.91 6.03
N CYS A 330 25.26 -4.26 6.70
CA CYS A 330 25.17 -4.23 8.16
C CYS A 330 26.12 -5.25 8.81
N ALA A 331 26.31 -6.42 8.19
CA ALA A 331 27.33 -7.39 8.60
C ALA A 331 28.77 -6.85 8.57
N LYS A 332 29.00 -5.71 7.90
CA LYS A 332 30.29 -4.97 7.87
C LYS A 332 30.22 -3.67 8.67
N GLU A 333 29.26 -3.55 9.58
CA GLU A 333 29.01 -2.37 10.42
C GLU A 333 28.81 -1.07 9.61
N GLN A 334 28.32 -1.18 8.36
CA GLN A 334 27.92 -0.05 7.56
C GLN A 334 26.44 0.24 7.81
N PRO A 335 26.08 1.42 8.36
CA PRO A 335 24.69 1.80 8.53
C PRO A 335 24.01 1.94 7.16
N VAL A 336 22.73 1.58 7.11
CA VAL A 336 21.88 1.66 5.92
C VAL A 336 20.62 2.47 6.20
N LEU A 337 20.21 3.24 5.20
CA LEU A 337 18.93 3.93 5.15
C LEU A 337 18.12 3.32 4.03
N LEU A 338 17.10 2.55 4.38
CA LEU A 338 16.17 1.94 3.44
C LEU A 338 15.08 2.96 3.11
N TYR A 339 14.87 3.24 1.84
CA TYR A 339 13.80 4.10 1.36
C TYR A 339 12.80 3.25 0.58
N ASP A 340 11.62 3.00 1.14
CA ASP A 340 10.68 2.04 0.58
C ASP A 340 9.24 2.42 0.91
N ASN A 341 8.31 2.36 -0.06
CA ASN A 341 6.90 2.66 0.21
C ASN A 341 6.14 1.43 0.74
N LEU A 342 6.82 0.29 0.90
CA LEU A 342 6.27 -0.99 1.34
C LEU A 342 5.11 -1.48 0.48
N SER A 343 4.96 -0.98 -0.75
CA SER A 343 3.81 -1.31 -1.63
C SER A 343 3.71 -2.78 -1.99
N ARG A 344 4.82 -3.52 -1.95
CA ARG A 344 4.86 -4.94 -2.30
C ARG A 344 4.49 -5.80 -1.08
N PRO A 345 3.49 -6.71 -1.18
CA PRO A 345 3.15 -7.62 -0.09
C PRO A 345 4.35 -8.44 0.39
N GLY A 346 4.51 -8.54 1.72
CA GLY A 346 5.56 -9.32 2.39
C GLY A 346 6.87 -8.57 2.63
N VAL A 347 7.11 -7.40 2.03
CA VAL A 347 8.38 -6.67 2.24
C VAL A 347 8.49 -6.04 3.65
N GLU A 348 7.37 -5.83 4.32
CA GLU A 348 7.27 -5.50 5.74
C GLU A 348 7.97 -6.56 6.61
N GLN A 349 7.86 -7.84 6.26
CA GLN A 349 8.54 -8.93 6.99
C GLN A 349 10.06 -8.87 6.81
N ASN A 350 10.54 -8.43 5.63
CA ASN A 350 11.96 -8.19 5.40
C ASN A 350 12.45 -6.99 6.23
N ALA A 351 11.65 -5.92 6.33
CA ALA A 351 11.95 -4.76 7.14
C ALA A 351 12.09 -5.14 8.63
N GLU A 352 11.12 -5.90 9.15
CA GLU A 352 11.15 -6.44 10.51
C GLU A 352 12.37 -7.33 10.73
N TRP A 353 12.62 -8.29 9.85
CA TRP A 353 13.77 -9.20 9.95
C TRP A 353 15.11 -8.45 9.99
N LEU A 354 15.30 -7.44 9.14
CA LEU A 354 16.50 -6.61 9.15
C LEU A 354 16.66 -5.85 10.46
N ARG A 355 15.56 -5.30 10.98
CA ARG A 355 15.53 -4.54 12.24
C ARG A 355 15.80 -5.45 13.45
N GLU A 356 15.20 -6.63 13.49
CA GLU A 356 15.44 -7.64 14.53
C GLU A 356 16.91 -8.09 14.53
N LYS A 357 17.49 -8.32 13.35
CA LYS A 357 18.86 -8.85 13.22
C LYS A 357 19.95 -7.80 13.47
N HIS A 358 19.77 -6.57 12.99
CA HIS A 358 20.83 -5.54 12.97
C HIS A 358 20.53 -4.31 13.82
N GLY A 359 19.33 -4.23 14.42
CA GLY A 359 18.94 -3.14 15.31
C GLY A 359 19.03 -1.78 14.65
N GLU A 360 19.72 -0.85 15.30
CA GLU A 360 19.83 0.55 14.88
C GLU A 360 20.74 0.81 13.68
N LEU A 361 21.45 -0.21 13.15
CA LEU A 361 22.18 -0.08 11.89
C LEU A 361 21.24 0.06 10.68
N VAL A 362 19.98 -0.38 10.84
CA VAL A 362 18.96 -0.31 9.80
C VAL A 362 17.97 0.80 10.15
N GLN A 363 18.00 1.86 9.35
CA GLN A 363 17.00 2.92 9.35
C GLN A 363 16.06 2.72 8.17
N ILE A 364 14.77 3.00 8.35
CA ILE A 364 13.78 2.87 7.28
C ILE A 364 12.97 4.14 7.20
N GLU A 365 12.99 4.77 6.03
CA GLU A 365 12.11 5.87 5.63
C GLU A 365 11.00 5.29 4.74
N VAL A 366 9.76 5.36 5.23
CA VAL A 366 8.61 4.86 4.45
C VAL A 366 8.04 5.98 3.60
N ALA A 367 8.45 6.02 2.34
CA ALA A 367 8.13 7.09 1.41
C ALA A 367 8.18 6.62 -0.06
N ASP A 368 7.52 7.37 -0.93
CA ASP A 368 7.42 7.10 -2.37
C ASP A 368 8.51 7.85 -3.15
N THR A 369 9.12 7.24 -4.16
CA THR A 369 10.17 7.90 -4.97
C THR A 369 9.65 9.09 -5.78
N ARG A 370 8.33 9.22 -5.91
CA ARG A 370 7.65 10.36 -6.54
C ARG A 370 7.61 11.59 -5.62
N ASP A 371 7.80 11.41 -4.31
CA ASP A 371 8.03 12.50 -3.35
C ASP A 371 9.49 12.94 -3.43
N SER A 372 9.74 13.99 -4.21
CA SER A 372 11.08 14.54 -4.40
C SER A 372 11.66 15.19 -3.13
N GLN A 373 10.84 15.66 -2.20
CA GLN A 373 11.30 16.38 -1.01
C GLN A 373 11.88 15.40 0.02
N THR A 374 11.14 14.35 0.33
CA THR A 374 11.60 13.30 1.26
C THR A 374 12.80 12.55 0.68
N LEU A 375 12.77 12.23 -0.61
CA LEU A 375 13.89 11.61 -1.31
C LEU A 375 15.16 12.48 -1.26
N SER A 376 15.04 13.79 -1.53
CA SER A 376 16.18 14.73 -1.44
C SER A 376 16.79 14.79 -0.04
N SER A 377 15.95 14.79 1.00
CA SER A 377 16.40 14.80 2.39
C SER A 377 17.18 13.52 2.77
N CYS A 378 16.80 12.37 2.21
CA CYS A 378 17.52 11.11 2.40
C CYS A 378 18.85 11.09 1.62
N VAL A 379 18.83 11.58 0.37
CA VAL A 379 20.00 11.66 -0.51
C VAL A 379 21.11 12.53 0.09
N GLN A 380 20.75 13.65 0.74
CA GLN A 380 21.72 14.54 1.41
C GLN A 380 22.57 13.84 2.49
N GLN A 381 22.04 12.78 3.10
CA GLN A 381 22.70 12.04 4.16
C GLN A 381 23.52 10.85 3.63
N ALA A 382 23.34 10.48 2.36
CA ALA A 382 23.85 9.24 1.80
C ALA A 382 25.37 9.26 1.52
N ALA A 383 26.05 8.16 1.88
CA ALA A 383 27.43 7.87 1.47
C ALA A 383 27.51 7.23 0.08
N ALA A 384 26.46 6.54 -0.31
CA ALA A 384 26.26 5.87 -1.59
C ALA A 384 24.77 5.61 -1.77
N VAL A 385 24.33 5.47 -3.02
CA VAL A 385 22.95 5.19 -3.38
C VAL A 385 22.88 3.91 -4.21
N PHE A 386 22.05 2.98 -3.77
CA PHE A 386 21.60 1.85 -4.56
C PHE A 386 20.13 2.06 -4.90
N HIS A 387 19.82 2.22 -6.18
CA HIS A 387 18.45 2.54 -6.63
C HIS A 387 17.76 1.30 -7.18
N PHE A 388 16.96 0.63 -6.34
CA PHE A 388 16.21 -0.58 -6.67
C PHE A 388 14.68 -0.39 -6.69
N ALA A 389 14.18 0.72 -6.12
CA ALA A 389 12.76 1.07 -6.17
C ALA A 389 12.27 1.14 -7.61
N ALA A 390 11.28 0.32 -7.95
CA ALA A 390 10.76 0.19 -9.29
C ALA A 390 9.36 -0.43 -9.28
N GLN A 391 8.56 -0.10 -10.30
CA GLN A 391 7.53 -0.99 -10.80
C GLN A 391 8.29 -2.08 -11.58
N VAL A 392 8.05 -3.35 -11.23
CA VAL A 392 8.86 -4.51 -11.65
C VAL A 392 8.14 -5.54 -12.53
N ALA A 393 6.83 -5.37 -12.77
CA ALA A 393 5.97 -6.30 -13.49
C ALA A 393 5.57 -5.75 -14.86
N VAL A 394 5.97 -6.45 -15.92
CA VAL A 394 5.62 -6.10 -17.31
C VAL A 394 4.10 -6.10 -17.50
N THR A 395 3.38 -7.07 -16.94
CA THR A 395 1.92 -7.19 -17.03
C THR A 395 1.20 -6.00 -16.40
N THR A 396 1.58 -5.60 -15.19
CA THR A 396 1.05 -4.39 -14.53
C THR A 396 1.37 -3.12 -15.34
N SER A 397 2.48 -3.08 -16.08
CA SER A 397 2.82 -1.91 -16.90
C SER A 397 1.89 -1.75 -18.11
N LEU A 398 1.30 -2.84 -18.60
CA LEU A 398 0.34 -2.82 -19.69
C LEU A 398 -1.03 -2.30 -19.24
N THR A 399 -1.43 -2.61 -18.00
CA THR A 399 -2.71 -2.14 -17.43
C THR A 399 -2.60 -0.74 -16.82
N HIS A 400 -1.45 -0.40 -16.23
CA HIS A 400 -1.21 0.89 -15.56
C HIS A 400 0.11 1.56 -16.03
N PRO A 401 0.22 1.98 -17.30
CA PRO A 401 1.46 2.53 -17.86
C PRO A 401 1.88 3.86 -17.23
N LEU A 402 0.93 4.71 -16.81
CA LEU A 402 1.24 5.95 -16.10
C LEU A 402 1.93 5.66 -14.75
N TYR A 403 1.40 4.71 -13.98
CA TYR A 403 1.98 4.28 -12.71
C TYR A 403 3.40 3.74 -12.89
N ASP A 404 3.60 2.89 -13.92
CA ASP A 404 4.93 2.37 -14.27
C ASP A 404 5.93 3.48 -14.62
N PHE A 405 5.53 4.43 -15.49
CA PHE A 405 6.38 5.56 -15.87
C PHE A 405 6.73 6.46 -14.68
N GLU A 406 5.76 6.80 -13.84
CA GLU A 406 5.99 7.68 -12.70
C GLU A 406 6.97 7.10 -11.69
N ILE A 407 6.93 5.78 -11.44
CA ILE A 407 7.86 5.14 -10.51
C ILE A 407 9.23 4.94 -11.14
N ASN A 408 9.28 4.34 -12.33
CA ASN A 408 10.55 3.92 -12.93
C ASN A 408 11.32 5.07 -13.54
N ALA A 409 10.69 5.88 -14.39
CA ALA A 409 11.35 6.97 -15.10
C ALA A 409 11.41 8.24 -14.25
N ARG A 410 10.26 8.75 -13.79
CA ARG A 410 10.20 9.98 -12.99
C ARG A 410 10.84 9.77 -11.61
N GLY A 411 10.65 8.63 -10.95
CA GLY A 411 11.34 8.32 -9.68
C GLY A 411 12.86 8.30 -9.81
N ALA A 412 13.41 7.74 -10.90
CA ALA A 412 14.84 7.79 -11.17
C ALA A 412 15.32 9.22 -11.44
N LEU A 413 14.54 10.03 -12.18
CA LEU A 413 14.86 11.42 -12.44
C LEU A 413 14.84 12.28 -11.16
N ASN A 414 13.87 12.07 -10.27
CA ASN A 414 13.82 12.72 -8.96
C ASN A 414 15.09 12.42 -8.14
N LEU A 415 15.55 11.16 -8.14
CA LEU A 415 16.80 10.78 -7.48
C LEU A 415 18.01 11.49 -8.10
N LEU A 416 18.09 11.49 -9.42
CA LEU A 416 19.18 12.13 -10.17
C LEU A 416 19.26 13.62 -9.89
N GLU A 417 18.13 14.33 -9.88
CA GLU A 417 18.07 15.76 -9.56
C GLU A 417 18.44 16.04 -8.11
N ALA A 418 17.99 15.21 -7.17
CA ALA A 418 18.40 15.30 -5.77
C ALA A 418 19.92 15.14 -5.61
N VAL A 419 20.52 14.17 -6.30
CA VAL A 419 21.98 13.94 -6.27
C VAL A 419 22.74 15.07 -6.96
N ARG A 420 22.26 15.56 -8.10
CA ARG A 420 22.88 16.66 -8.87
C ARG A 420 22.90 17.97 -8.07
N GLY A 421 21.91 18.20 -7.21
CA GLY A 421 21.87 19.37 -6.33
C GLY A 421 22.94 19.39 -5.22
N LEU A 422 23.67 18.28 -5.00
CA LEU A 422 24.68 18.19 -3.96
C LEU A 422 26.05 18.66 -4.44
N ARG A 423 26.78 19.35 -3.57
CA ARG A 423 28.19 19.74 -3.80
C ARG A 423 29.10 18.52 -4.01
N ASN A 424 28.83 17.42 -3.30
CA ASN A 424 29.58 16.17 -3.39
C ASN A 424 28.60 15.01 -3.64
N PRO A 425 28.25 14.73 -4.91
CA PRO A 425 27.30 13.67 -5.26
C PRO A 425 27.76 12.28 -4.77
N PRO A 426 26.92 11.52 -4.06
CA PRO A 426 27.23 10.14 -3.70
C PRO A 426 27.23 9.23 -4.94
N PRO A 427 28.01 8.12 -4.93
CA PRO A 427 27.99 7.15 -6.01
C PRO A 427 26.64 6.45 -6.13
N ILE A 428 26.17 6.25 -7.36
CA ILE A 428 24.89 5.62 -7.69
C ILE A 428 25.15 4.29 -8.41
N VAL A 429 24.52 3.22 -7.93
CA VAL A 429 24.40 1.96 -8.67
C VAL A 429 22.92 1.74 -8.98
N PHE A 430 22.57 1.75 -10.26
CA PHE A 430 21.20 1.58 -10.74
C PHE A 430 20.99 0.20 -11.34
N THR A 431 19.89 -0.46 -10.99
CA THR A 431 19.49 -1.74 -11.58
C THR A 431 18.45 -1.53 -12.69
N SER A 432 18.92 -1.64 -13.92
CA SER A 432 18.13 -1.75 -15.15
C SER A 432 17.79 -3.23 -15.44
N THR A 433 17.36 -3.54 -16.66
CA THR A 433 16.79 -4.84 -17.03
C THR A 433 17.21 -5.26 -18.44
N ASN A 434 17.24 -6.55 -18.72
CA ASN A 434 17.39 -7.09 -20.07
C ASN A 434 16.28 -6.70 -21.06
N LYS A 435 15.14 -6.20 -20.57
CA LYS A 435 14.01 -5.77 -21.42
C LYS A 435 14.29 -4.50 -22.22
N VAL A 436 15.39 -3.82 -21.96
CA VAL A 436 15.88 -2.71 -22.79
C VAL A 436 16.38 -3.16 -24.18
N TYR A 437 16.64 -4.46 -24.35
CA TYR A 437 17.02 -5.06 -25.64
C TYR A 437 15.84 -5.63 -26.43
N GLY A 438 14.60 -5.39 -25.97
CA GLY A 438 13.39 -5.77 -26.70
C GLY A 438 13.14 -7.27 -26.78
N SER A 439 12.48 -7.70 -27.87
CA SER A 439 12.15 -9.11 -28.12
C SER A 439 13.35 -9.95 -28.60
N LEU A 440 14.46 -9.31 -28.98
CA LEU A 440 15.63 -9.93 -29.63
C LEU A 440 15.27 -10.70 -30.91
N GLU A 441 14.43 -10.10 -31.75
CA GLU A 441 14.02 -10.66 -33.05
C GLU A 441 15.17 -10.80 -34.05
N ASP A 442 16.28 -10.10 -33.83
CA ASP A 442 17.52 -10.21 -34.58
C ASP A 442 18.39 -11.41 -34.17
N VAL A 443 17.98 -12.17 -33.15
CA VAL A 443 18.66 -13.39 -32.71
C VAL A 443 17.91 -14.61 -33.23
N ASP A 444 18.45 -15.27 -34.25
CA ASP A 444 17.88 -16.51 -34.78
C ASP A 444 17.99 -17.67 -33.77
N LEU A 445 16.87 -18.36 -33.55
CA LEU A 445 16.76 -19.45 -32.57
C LEU A 445 16.36 -20.76 -33.24
N ARG A 446 16.91 -21.86 -32.72
CA ARG A 446 16.45 -23.23 -32.99
C ARG A 446 15.91 -23.86 -31.72
N VAL A 447 15.02 -24.85 -31.87
CA VAL A 447 14.57 -25.68 -30.75
C VAL A 447 15.56 -26.82 -30.54
N ALA A 448 16.07 -26.96 -29.32
CA ALA A 448 16.94 -28.05 -28.89
C ALA A 448 16.29 -28.77 -27.70
N GLY A 449 15.51 -29.82 -27.96
CA GLY A 449 14.77 -30.54 -26.93
C GLY A 449 13.76 -29.66 -26.19
N ASN A 450 14.03 -29.42 -24.90
CA ASN A 450 13.16 -28.67 -23.98
C ASN A 450 13.50 -27.17 -23.87
N ARG A 451 14.33 -26.64 -24.78
CA ARG A 451 14.78 -25.25 -24.75
C ARG A 451 14.98 -24.63 -26.13
N TYR A 452 15.03 -23.30 -26.19
CA TYR A 452 15.56 -22.56 -27.33
C TYR A 452 17.07 -22.36 -27.22
N GLU A 453 17.75 -22.35 -28.36
CA GLU A 453 19.18 -22.06 -28.47
C GLU A 453 19.47 -21.12 -29.66
N PRO A 454 20.42 -20.18 -29.53
CA PRO A 454 20.88 -19.36 -30.63
C PRO A 454 21.53 -20.20 -31.73
N ILE A 455 21.27 -19.84 -32.99
CA ILE A 455 21.97 -20.39 -34.15
C ILE A 455 23.39 -19.80 -34.22
N ASP A 456 23.53 -18.51 -33.89
CA ASP A 456 24.83 -17.83 -33.82
C ASP A 456 25.75 -18.50 -32.78
N PRO A 457 26.93 -19.01 -33.18
CA PRO A 457 27.85 -19.68 -32.26
C PRO A 457 28.42 -18.78 -31.17
N GLY A 458 28.62 -17.49 -31.44
CA GLY A 458 29.12 -16.51 -30.49
C GLY A 458 28.11 -16.19 -29.41
N ILE A 459 26.85 -15.91 -29.78
CA ILE A 459 25.76 -15.70 -28.80
C ILE A 459 25.52 -16.97 -28.00
N ARG A 460 25.60 -18.16 -28.62
CA ARG A 460 25.47 -19.43 -27.91
C ARG A 460 26.60 -19.66 -26.89
N ALA A 461 27.82 -19.22 -27.19
CA ALA A 461 28.98 -19.42 -26.33
C ALA A 461 29.08 -18.41 -25.19
N CYS A 462 28.67 -17.15 -25.41
CA CYS A 462 28.89 -16.06 -24.46
C CYS A 462 27.60 -15.40 -23.95
N GLY A 463 26.50 -15.48 -24.70
CA GLY A 463 25.27 -14.75 -24.44
C GLY A 463 25.21 -13.39 -25.14
N ILE A 464 24.33 -12.52 -24.66
CA ILE A 464 24.05 -11.18 -25.17
C ILE A 464 24.90 -10.15 -24.40
N ASN A 465 25.70 -9.38 -25.12
CA ASN A 465 26.58 -8.33 -24.56
C ASN A 465 25.96 -6.93 -24.65
N GLU A 466 26.65 -5.91 -24.13
CA GLU A 466 26.17 -4.53 -24.10
C GLU A 466 26.18 -3.82 -25.47
N GLY A 467 26.75 -4.45 -26.50
CA GLY A 467 26.70 -3.99 -27.89
C GLY A 467 25.38 -4.30 -28.59
N GLN A 468 24.52 -5.12 -27.98
CA GLN A 468 23.17 -5.40 -28.48
C GLN A 468 22.36 -4.10 -28.61
N ARG A 469 21.60 -3.99 -29.71
CA ARG A 469 20.76 -2.83 -29.98
C ARG A 469 19.71 -2.64 -28.88
N LEU A 470 19.51 -1.38 -28.47
CA LEU A 470 18.39 -1.01 -27.61
C LEU A 470 17.11 -0.93 -28.43
N ASP A 471 16.09 -1.59 -27.92
CA ASP A 471 14.74 -1.60 -28.47
C ASP A 471 13.76 -1.75 -27.31
N PHE A 472 13.38 -0.62 -26.71
CA PHE A 472 12.56 -0.65 -25.50
C PHE A 472 11.17 -1.19 -25.81
N TYR A 473 10.88 -2.39 -25.32
CA TYR A 473 9.63 -3.08 -25.56
C TYR A 473 8.79 -3.15 -24.28
N SER A 474 7.47 -2.91 -24.39
CA SER A 474 6.50 -2.71 -23.29
C SER A 474 6.70 -1.40 -22.49
N PRO A 475 5.65 -0.88 -21.81
CA PRO A 475 5.79 0.30 -20.96
C PRO A 475 6.89 0.15 -19.89
N TYR A 476 6.99 -1.03 -19.25
CA TYR A 476 8.09 -1.36 -18.33
C TYR A 476 9.47 -1.25 -18.98
N GLY A 477 9.63 -1.78 -20.20
CA GLY A 477 10.90 -1.67 -20.94
C GLY A 477 11.23 -0.22 -21.29
N CYS A 478 10.23 0.57 -21.68
CA CYS A 478 10.36 2.00 -21.96
C CYS A 478 10.73 2.81 -20.71
N SER A 479 10.07 2.57 -19.57
CA SER A 479 10.30 3.35 -18.35
C SER A 479 11.65 3.00 -17.71
N LYS A 480 12.02 1.72 -17.65
CA LYS A 480 13.37 1.29 -17.22
C LYS A 480 14.44 1.72 -18.20
N GLY A 481 14.18 1.65 -19.50
CA GLY A 481 15.08 2.12 -20.55
C GLY A 481 15.33 3.63 -20.49
N ALA A 482 14.29 4.43 -20.24
CA ALA A 482 14.43 5.86 -20.02
C ALA A 482 15.30 6.15 -18.80
N ALA A 483 15.03 5.50 -17.65
CA ALA A 483 15.85 5.63 -16.45
C ALA A 483 17.31 5.20 -16.68
N ASP A 484 17.53 4.07 -17.37
CA ASP A 484 18.85 3.56 -17.77
C ASP A 484 19.64 4.64 -18.54
N GLN A 485 19.03 5.24 -19.56
CA GLN A 485 19.68 6.26 -20.37
C GLN A 485 19.91 7.56 -19.59
N TYR A 486 18.95 8.00 -18.76
CA TYR A 486 19.15 9.19 -17.94
C TYR A 486 20.27 9.04 -16.91
N ILE A 487 20.42 7.87 -16.29
CA ILE A 487 21.53 7.61 -15.36
C ILE A 487 22.88 7.72 -16.09
N LEU A 488 22.99 7.13 -17.29
CA LEU A 488 24.21 7.21 -18.11
C LEU A 488 24.50 8.63 -18.57
N ASP A 489 23.48 9.35 -19.02
CA ASP A 489 23.65 10.71 -19.52
C ASP A 489 24.01 11.68 -18.40
N TYR A 490 23.41 11.54 -17.21
CA TYR A 490 23.76 12.36 -16.05
C TYR A 490 25.21 12.12 -15.58
N ALA A 491 25.71 10.89 -15.71
CA ALA A 491 27.12 10.61 -15.46
C ALA A 491 28.03 11.32 -16.47
N ARG A 492 27.63 11.41 -17.74
CA ARG A 492 28.41 12.03 -18.82
C ARG A 492 28.37 13.57 -18.79
N ILE A 493 27.18 14.14 -18.67
CA ILE A 493 26.93 15.58 -18.77
C ILE A 493 27.22 16.30 -17.45
N PHE A 494 26.80 15.73 -16.32
CA PHE A 494 26.95 16.35 -15.01
C PHE A 494 28.08 15.73 -14.17
N GLY A 495 28.79 14.73 -14.69
CA GLY A 495 29.90 14.08 -13.98
C GLY A 495 29.46 13.29 -12.75
N LEU A 496 28.18 12.87 -12.67
CA LEU A 496 27.71 12.09 -11.53
C LEU A 496 28.41 10.71 -11.50
N PRO A 497 28.89 10.25 -10.32
CA PRO A 497 29.51 8.94 -10.19
C PRO A 497 28.44 7.83 -10.24
N ALA A 498 28.06 7.39 -11.44
CA ALA A 498 26.93 6.46 -11.61
C ALA A 498 27.24 5.31 -12.59
N VAL A 499 26.67 4.14 -12.31
CA VAL A 499 26.78 2.94 -13.16
C VAL A 499 25.43 2.24 -13.29
N VAL A 500 25.20 1.64 -14.46
CA VAL A 500 23.96 0.91 -14.77
C VAL A 500 24.23 -0.60 -14.89
N PHE A 501 23.43 -1.40 -14.18
CA PHE A 501 23.40 -2.86 -14.30
C PHE A 501 22.15 -3.30 -15.05
N ARG A 502 22.28 -3.85 -16.25
CA ARG A 502 21.19 -4.47 -17.01
C ARG A 502 21.07 -5.94 -16.61
N MET A 503 20.11 -6.22 -15.73
CA MET A 503 20.03 -7.53 -15.08
C MET A 503 19.17 -8.53 -15.84
N SER A 504 19.58 -9.81 -15.75
CA SER A 504 18.75 -10.96 -16.08
C SER A 504 17.87 -11.40 -14.90
N CYS A 505 17.57 -12.70 -14.78
CA CYS A 505 16.76 -13.26 -13.70
C CYS A 505 17.56 -13.43 -12.41
N ILE A 506 17.19 -12.67 -11.37
CA ILE A 506 17.80 -12.77 -10.04
C ILE A 506 16.89 -13.58 -9.12
N TYR A 507 17.47 -14.47 -8.31
CA TYR A 507 16.72 -15.30 -7.37
C TYR A 507 17.48 -15.60 -6.07
N GLY A 508 16.74 -15.90 -5.00
CA GLY A 508 17.32 -16.26 -3.70
C GLY A 508 16.41 -15.92 -2.51
N PRO A 509 16.90 -16.14 -1.27
CA PRO A 509 16.16 -15.84 -0.04
C PRO A 509 15.61 -14.41 0.01
N HIS A 510 14.49 -14.21 0.74
CA HIS A 510 13.76 -12.94 0.84
C HIS A 510 13.04 -12.49 -0.44
N GLN A 511 12.90 -13.38 -1.43
CA GLN A 511 12.11 -13.16 -2.63
C GLN A 511 10.69 -13.73 -2.48
N PHE A 512 9.70 -12.85 -2.29
CA PHE A 512 8.29 -13.20 -2.34
C PHE A 512 7.79 -13.18 -3.79
N GLY A 513 8.12 -14.25 -4.55
CA GLY A 513 7.77 -14.39 -5.97
C GLY A 513 6.26 -14.48 -6.22
N THR A 514 5.80 -13.87 -7.30
CA THR A 514 4.41 -13.89 -7.79
C THR A 514 4.38 -14.34 -9.25
N GLU A 515 3.19 -14.61 -9.79
CA GLU A 515 3.02 -15.00 -11.20
C GLU A 515 3.63 -13.96 -12.17
N ASP A 516 3.58 -12.68 -11.81
CA ASP A 516 4.07 -11.58 -12.64
C ASP A 516 5.56 -11.25 -12.42
N GLN A 517 6.16 -11.70 -11.31
CA GLN A 517 7.53 -11.34 -10.96
C GLN A 517 8.27 -12.42 -10.15
N GLY A 518 9.50 -12.72 -10.57
CA GLY A 518 10.34 -13.68 -9.86
C GLY A 518 9.86 -15.11 -10.08
N TRP A 519 9.70 -15.47 -11.35
CA TRP A 519 9.11 -16.74 -11.80
C TRP A 519 9.71 -17.98 -11.12
N LEU A 520 11.03 -17.98 -10.87
CA LEU A 520 11.70 -19.10 -10.20
C LEU A 520 11.21 -19.25 -8.75
N ALA A 521 11.16 -18.16 -7.97
CA ALA A 521 10.60 -18.20 -6.62
C ALA A 521 9.11 -18.53 -6.63
N HIS A 522 8.34 -17.99 -7.58
CA HIS A 522 6.93 -18.30 -7.74
C HIS A 522 6.69 -19.80 -7.98
N PHE A 523 7.47 -20.44 -8.85
CA PHE A 523 7.33 -21.87 -9.14
C PHE A 523 7.67 -22.72 -7.92
N VAL A 524 8.73 -22.37 -7.18
CA VAL A 524 9.10 -23.07 -5.94
C VAL A 524 8.03 -22.87 -4.86
N ILE A 525 7.47 -21.67 -4.71
CA ILE A 525 6.36 -21.39 -3.78
C ILE A 525 5.15 -22.27 -4.11
N ASN A 526 4.68 -22.24 -5.37
CA ASN A 526 3.51 -23.03 -5.77
C ASN A 526 3.74 -24.53 -5.60
N ALA A 527 4.98 -25.01 -5.84
CA ALA A 527 5.32 -26.41 -5.59
C ALA A 527 5.25 -26.78 -4.10
N ILE A 528 5.76 -25.92 -3.20
CA ILE A 528 5.65 -26.11 -1.75
C ILE A 528 4.18 -26.12 -1.30
N GLU A 529 3.36 -25.21 -1.84
CA GLU A 529 1.95 -25.02 -1.46
C GLU A 529 0.97 -25.92 -2.23
N ARG A 530 1.49 -26.80 -3.09
CA ARG A 530 0.71 -27.69 -3.97
C ARG A 530 -0.33 -26.94 -4.80
N GLN A 531 0.03 -25.74 -5.26
CA GLN A 531 -0.79 -24.93 -6.17
C GLN A 531 -0.37 -25.18 -7.63
N PRO A 532 -1.29 -25.05 -8.59
CA PRO A 532 -0.96 -25.19 -10.01
C PRO A 532 0.01 -24.10 -10.47
N ILE A 533 0.83 -24.42 -11.48
CA ILE A 533 1.77 -23.49 -12.12
C ILE A 533 1.30 -23.21 -13.55
N THR A 534 1.13 -21.93 -13.89
CA THR A 534 0.82 -21.52 -15.27
C THR A 534 2.10 -21.36 -16.09
N ILE A 535 2.18 -22.03 -17.23
CA ILE A 535 3.22 -21.84 -18.25
C ILE A 535 2.66 -20.99 -19.38
N TYR A 536 3.28 -19.84 -19.61
CA TYR A 536 2.97 -18.95 -20.73
C TYR A 536 3.84 -19.31 -21.93
N GLY A 537 3.21 -19.61 -23.06
CA GLY A 537 3.89 -20.11 -24.25
C GLY A 537 4.20 -21.60 -24.16
N ASP A 538 5.28 -22.03 -24.81
CA ASP A 538 5.64 -23.46 -24.91
C ASP A 538 6.52 -23.96 -23.76
N GLY A 539 6.96 -23.09 -22.84
CA GLY A 539 7.82 -23.42 -21.71
C GLY A 539 9.31 -23.62 -22.07
N LYS A 540 9.69 -23.41 -23.33
CA LYS A 540 11.06 -23.61 -23.82
C LYS A 540 11.90 -22.34 -23.76
N GLN A 541 11.33 -21.20 -23.37
CA GLN A 541 12.06 -19.96 -23.22
C GLN A 541 13.19 -20.09 -22.20
N VAL A 542 14.37 -19.55 -22.53
CA VAL A 542 15.59 -19.71 -21.71
C VAL A 542 15.96 -18.40 -21.05
N ARG A 543 16.34 -18.49 -19.78
CA ARG A 543 16.99 -17.43 -19.02
C ARG A 543 18.25 -17.96 -18.36
N ASP A 544 19.27 -17.12 -18.26
CA ASP A 544 20.28 -17.30 -17.22
C ASP A 544 19.75 -16.81 -15.86
N VAL A 545 20.09 -17.53 -14.80
CA VAL A 545 19.65 -17.26 -13.44
C VAL A 545 20.85 -16.94 -12.56
N LEU A 546 20.77 -15.84 -11.81
CA LEU A 546 21.84 -15.37 -10.94
C LEU A 546 21.39 -15.42 -9.48
N TYR A 547 22.14 -16.14 -8.65
CA TYR A 547 21.89 -16.17 -7.22
C TYR A 547 22.17 -14.80 -6.58
N VAL A 548 21.29 -14.35 -5.69
CA VAL A 548 21.33 -13.00 -5.09
C VAL A 548 22.67 -12.67 -4.44
N GLY A 549 23.32 -13.65 -3.79
CA GLY A 549 24.62 -13.43 -3.16
C GLY A 549 25.71 -13.03 -4.15
N ASP A 550 25.65 -13.54 -5.38
CA ASP A 550 26.60 -13.17 -6.44
C ASP A 550 26.32 -11.77 -6.99
N LEU A 551 25.04 -11.38 -7.10
CA LEU A 551 24.64 -10.00 -7.41
C LEU A 551 25.10 -9.02 -6.33
N ILE A 552 24.93 -9.34 -5.04
CA ILE A 552 25.40 -8.46 -3.95
C ILE A 552 26.91 -8.23 -4.05
N ARG A 553 27.71 -9.26 -4.39
CA ARG A 553 29.14 -9.06 -4.66
C ARG A 553 29.39 -8.13 -5.83
N ALA A 554 28.62 -8.23 -6.92
CA ALA A 554 28.74 -7.34 -8.08
C ALA A 554 28.45 -5.88 -7.68
N LEU A 555 27.36 -5.64 -6.95
CA LEU A 555 26.93 -4.33 -6.48
C LEU A 555 28.00 -3.66 -5.59
N LEU A 556 28.58 -4.43 -4.66
CA LEU A 556 29.64 -3.93 -3.78
C LEU A 556 30.94 -3.64 -4.54
N LEU A 557 31.29 -4.45 -5.54
CA LEU A 557 32.45 -4.19 -6.42
C LEU A 557 32.23 -2.96 -7.29
N ALA A 558 31.02 -2.76 -7.81
CA ALA A 558 30.67 -1.57 -8.58
C ALA A 558 30.82 -0.30 -7.75
N ARG A 559 30.26 -0.28 -6.53
CA ARG A 559 30.44 0.85 -5.59
C ARG A 559 31.93 1.09 -5.28
N LYS A 560 32.70 0.04 -5.02
CA LYS A 560 34.14 0.15 -4.71
C LYS A 560 34.93 0.76 -5.86
N ASN A 561 34.60 0.42 -7.10
CA ASN A 561 35.30 0.86 -8.31
C ASN A 561 34.59 1.98 -9.06
N ILE A 562 33.64 2.68 -8.44
CA ILE A 562 32.75 3.63 -9.14
C ILE A 562 33.50 4.72 -9.92
N ARG A 563 34.69 5.12 -9.44
CA ARG A 563 35.52 6.14 -10.12
C ARG A 563 35.97 5.71 -11.51
N THR A 564 36.25 4.42 -11.71
CA THR A 564 36.67 3.87 -13.01
C THR A 564 35.50 3.39 -13.85
N LEU A 565 34.40 3.01 -13.19
CA LEU A 565 33.20 2.47 -13.84
C LEU A 565 32.14 3.51 -14.19
N SER A 566 32.29 4.76 -13.76
CA SER A 566 31.27 5.80 -13.95
C SER A 566 30.92 6.00 -15.43
N GLY A 567 29.63 6.19 -15.72
CA GLY A 567 29.10 6.38 -17.08
C GLY A 567 29.07 5.12 -17.95
N GLN A 568 29.34 3.95 -17.35
CA GLN A 568 29.27 2.65 -18.03
C GLN A 568 27.98 1.90 -17.70
N VAL A 569 27.64 1.01 -18.64
CA VAL A 569 26.62 -0.02 -18.47
C VAL A 569 27.27 -1.39 -18.48
N PHE A 570 26.74 -2.30 -17.67
CA PHE A 570 27.16 -3.69 -17.58
C PHE A 570 25.94 -4.63 -17.58
N ASN A 571 25.98 -5.66 -18.40
CA ASN A 571 25.03 -6.76 -18.30
C ASN A 571 25.44 -7.65 -17.12
N ILE A 572 24.48 -7.99 -16.26
CA ILE A 572 24.71 -8.79 -15.05
C ILE A 572 23.72 -9.96 -15.01
N GLY A 573 24.24 -11.18 -14.97
CA GLY A 573 23.44 -12.41 -14.94
C GLY A 573 24.29 -13.64 -14.64
N GLY A 574 23.66 -14.81 -14.73
CA GLY A 574 24.29 -16.11 -14.43
C GLY A 574 25.21 -16.63 -15.55
N GLY A 575 25.04 -16.11 -16.77
CA GLY A 575 25.75 -16.54 -17.97
C GLY A 575 25.38 -17.95 -18.43
N VAL A 576 26.11 -18.43 -19.45
CA VAL A 576 25.81 -19.68 -20.17
C VAL A 576 25.84 -20.93 -19.28
N GLU A 577 26.65 -20.93 -18.22
CA GLU A 577 26.75 -22.04 -17.26
C GLU A 577 25.52 -22.16 -16.35
N ASN A 578 24.79 -21.07 -16.11
CA ASN A 578 23.64 -21.04 -15.20
C ASN A 578 22.34 -20.72 -15.95
N THR A 579 22.00 -21.54 -16.95
CA THR A 579 20.79 -21.35 -17.75
C THR A 579 19.73 -22.41 -17.49
N THR A 580 18.46 -22.03 -17.61
CA THR A 580 17.34 -22.96 -17.55
C THR A 580 16.17 -22.48 -18.41
N SER A 581 15.43 -23.42 -18.97
CA SER A 581 14.07 -23.20 -19.45
C SER A 581 13.04 -23.39 -18.34
N LEU A 582 11.78 -23.01 -18.59
CA LEU A 582 10.70 -23.28 -17.64
C LEU A 582 10.50 -24.79 -17.43
N ARG A 583 10.62 -25.58 -18.51
CA ARG A 583 10.50 -27.05 -18.47
C ARG A 583 11.64 -27.71 -17.68
N GLU A 584 12.87 -27.22 -17.86
CA GLU A 584 14.04 -27.71 -17.12
C GLU A 584 13.89 -27.42 -15.61
N LEU A 585 13.43 -26.22 -15.24
CA LEU A 585 13.17 -25.88 -13.84
C LEU A 585 12.08 -26.77 -13.23
N LEU A 586 10.99 -27.02 -13.96
CA LEU A 586 9.90 -27.87 -13.46
C LEU A 586 10.34 -29.32 -13.22
N ALA A 587 11.25 -29.85 -14.04
CA ALA A 587 11.85 -31.15 -13.82
C ALA A 587 12.66 -31.16 -12.51
N LEU A 588 13.50 -30.14 -12.29
CA LEU A 588 14.30 -29.98 -11.08
C LEU A 588 13.43 -29.81 -9.82
N ILE A 589 12.36 -29.02 -9.89
CA ILE A 589 11.41 -28.88 -8.78
C ILE A 589 10.76 -30.23 -8.46
N GLY A 590 10.40 -31.01 -9.49
CA GLY A 590 9.85 -32.35 -9.32
C GLY A 590 10.81 -33.32 -8.62
N GLU A 591 12.12 -33.19 -8.86
CA GLU A 591 13.15 -33.94 -8.13
C GLU A 591 13.20 -33.53 -6.64
N LEU A 592 13.16 -32.23 -6.34
CA LEU A 592 13.27 -31.70 -4.98
C LEU A 592 12.04 -31.96 -4.11
N HIS A 593 10.85 -32.06 -4.72
CA HIS A 593 9.57 -32.21 -4.03
C HIS A 593 8.98 -33.63 -4.08
N GLU A 594 9.67 -34.58 -4.73
CA GLU A 594 9.19 -35.94 -4.97
C GLU A 594 7.78 -36.01 -5.60
N SER A 595 7.34 -34.90 -6.21
CA SER A 595 6.02 -34.73 -6.80
C SER A 595 6.07 -33.61 -7.83
N ARG A 596 5.38 -33.80 -8.96
CA ARG A 596 5.30 -32.78 -10.01
C ARG A 596 4.10 -31.87 -9.76
N PRO A 597 4.26 -30.55 -9.79
CA PRO A 597 3.14 -29.63 -9.68
C PRO A 597 2.20 -29.79 -10.87
N GLU A 598 0.91 -29.52 -10.65
CA GLU A 598 -0.07 -29.41 -11.74
C GLU A 598 0.32 -28.23 -12.65
N ILE A 599 0.27 -28.44 -13.97
CA ILE A 599 0.65 -27.43 -14.96
C ILE A 599 -0.56 -26.99 -15.77
N LYS A 600 -0.76 -25.67 -15.87
CA LYS A 600 -1.75 -25.05 -16.74
C LYS A 600 -1.06 -24.33 -17.90
N GLY A 601 -1.58 -24.45 -19.10
CA GLY A 601 -1.07 -23.74 -20.28
C GLY A 601 -1.78 -22.41 -20.50
N ALA A 602 -1.02 -21.38 -20.89
CA ALA A 602 -1.52 -20.07 -21.29
C ALA A 602 -0.79 -19.54 -22.54
N ASN A 603 -1.38 -18.55 -23.20
CA ASN A 603 -0.77 -17.91 -24.37
C ASN A 603 0.53 -17.17 -23.99
N TRP A 604 1.35 -16.87 -25.00
CA TRP A 604 2.59 -16.08 -24.80
C TRP A 604 2.29 -14.72 -24.17
N ARG A 605 3.14 -14.29 -23.23
CA ARG A 605 3.09 -12.93 -22.69
C ARG A 605 3.63 -11.94 -23.74
N PRO A 606 2.99 -10.77 -23.93
CA PRO A 606 3.53 -9.73 -24.78
C PRO A 606 4.95 -9.32 -24.35
N GLY A 607 5.90 -9.33 -25.29
CA GLY A 607 7.29 -8.93 -25.03
C GLY A 607 8.14 -9.96 -24.29
N ASP A 608 7.68 -11.21 -24.15
CA ASP A 608 8.53 -12.26 -23.58
C ASP A 608 9.61 -12.68 -24.58
N GLN A 609 10.87 -12.64 -24.13
CA GLN A 609 12.02 -13.04 -24.95
C GLN A 609 12.07 -14.57 -25.00
N ARG A 610 12.23 -15.18 -26.17
CA ARG A 610 12.39 -16.65 -26.23
C ARG A 610 13.75 -17.09 -25.67
N TYR A 611 14.75 -16.23 -25.73
CA TYR A 611 16.08 -16.50 -25.21
C TYR A 611 16.69 -15.20 -24.67
N TYR A 612 17.25 -15.25 -23.46
CA TYR A 612 18.16 -14.22 -22.98
C TYR A 612 19.17 -14.88 -22.04
N VAL A 613 20.45 -14.72 -22.35
CA VAL A 613 21.58 -15.16 -21.51
C VAL A 613 22.58 -14.05 -21.48
N THR A 614 23.13 -13.75 -20.30
CA THR A 614 24.02 -12.59 -20.12
C THR A 614 25.46 -12.91 -20.49
N ASP A 615 26.04 -12.13 -21.40
CA ASP A 615 27.48 -11.98 -21.45
C ASP A 615 27.92 -10.94 -20.41
N PHE A 616 28.60 -11.40 -19.35
CA PHE A 616 29.11 -10.53 -18.28
C PHE A 616 30.60 -10.20 -18.43
N SER A 617 31.23 -10.54 -19.56
CA SER A 617 32.68 -10.42 -19.78
C SER A 617 33.21 -9.00 -19.59
N LYS A 618 32.40 -7.99 -19.92
CA LYS A 618 32.74 -6.58 -19.72
C LYS A 618 32.95 -6.24 -18.24
N PHE A 619 32.04 -6.68 -17.37
CA PHE A 619 32.15 -6.43 -15.93
C PHE A 619 33.21 -7.30 -15.27
N HIS A 620 33.36 -8.55 -15.74
CA HIS A 620 34.45 -9.43 -15.34
C HIS A 620 35.82 -8.79 -15.61
N THR A 621 36.04 -8.30 -16.82
CA THR A 621 37.30 -7.65 -17.20
C THR A 621 37.59 -6.42 -16.34
N ALA A 622 36.56 -5.65 -16.00
CA ALA A 622 36.70 -4.42 -15.23
C ALA A 622 36.93 -4.64 -13.72
N THR A 623 36.49 -5.78 -13.15
CA THR A 623 36.43 -5.96 -11.68
C THR A 623 36.89 -7.33 -11.16
N GLY A 624 37.11 -8.31 -12.04
CA GLY A 624 37.33 -9.71 -11.71
C GLY A 624 36.08 -10.45 -11.22
N TRP A 625 34.88 -9.86 -11.33
CA TRP A 625 33.64 -10.49 -10.88
C TRP A 625 33.22 -11.66 -11.78
N SER A 626 32.74 -12.74 -11.16
CA SER A 626 32.03 -13.83 -11.84
C SER A 626 30.97 -14.44 -10.90
N PRO A 627 29.89 -15.02 -11.47
CA PRO A 627 28.98 -15.85 -10.70
C PRO A 627 29.75 -17.05 -10.12
N ARG A 628 29.39 -17.48 -8.91
CA ARG A 628 30.04 -18.58 -8.19
C ARG A 628 29.07 -19.66 -7.76
N VAL A 629 27.80 -19.32 -7.59
CA VAL A 629 26.77 -20.27 -7.16
C VAL A 629 26.16 -20.89 -8.40
N GLN A 630 26.26 -22.22 -8.49
CA GLN A 630 25.63 -22.99 -9.53
C GLN A 630 24.11 -22.98 -9.35
N MET A 631 23.36 -23.04 -10.45
CA MET A 631 21.91 -22.92 -10.45
C MET A 631 21.24 -23.88 -9.45
N ARG A 632 21.61 -25.17 -9.48
CA ARG A 632 21.05 -26.21 -8.60
C ARG A 632 21.22 -25.85 -7.13
N ASP A 633 22.44 -25.53 -6.70
CA ASP A 633 22.75 -25.14 -5.32
C ASP A 633 21.94 -23.90 -4.88
N GLY A 634 21.81 -22.92 -5.76
CA GLY A 634 21.03 -21.72 -5.46
C GLY A 634 19.54 -22.03 -5.29
N ILE A 635 18.99 -22.94 -6.10
CA ILE A 635 17.57 -23.34 -6.04
C ILE A 635 17.30 -24.12 -4.76
N GLU A 636 18.20 -25.02 -4.37
CA GLU A 636 18.12 -25.74 -3.09
C GLU A 636 18.10 -24.78 -1.91
N ARG A 637 18.99 -23.76 -1.89
CA ARG A 637 19.00 -22.73 -0.85
C ARG A 637 17.69 -21.93 -0.78
N LEU A 638 17.15 -21.54 -1.94
CA LEU A 638 15.87 -20.85 -2.01
C LEU A 638 14.73 -21.74 -1.48
N HIS A 639 14.69 -23.00 -1.89
CA HIS A 639 13.70 -23.98 -1.44
C HIS A 639 13.76 -24.20 0.07
N THR A 640 14.97 -24.39 0.64
CA THR A 640 15.15 -24.53 2.10
C THR A 640 14.65 -23.29 2.85
N TRP A 641 15.00 -22.09 2.38
CA TRP A 641 14.54 -20.84 2.99
C TRP A 641 13.01 -20.70 2.91
N LEU A 642 12.39 -21.01 1.76
CA LEU A 642 10.94 -20.95 1.59
C LEU A 642 10.21 -21.96 2.50
N ARG A 643 10.75 -23.17 2.64
CA ARG A 643 10.18 -24.16 3.57
C ARG A 643 10.24 -23.68 5.01
N GLN A 644 11.36 -23.11 5.45
CA GLN A 644 11.50 -22.62 6.82
C GLN A 644 10.63 -21.40 7.10
N SER A 645 10.54 -20.46 6.16
CA SER A 645 9.76 -19.23 6.33
C SER A 645 8.25 -19.45 6.25
N ARG A 646 7.79 -20.43 5.46
CA ARG A 646 6.35 -20.73 5.29
C ARG A 646 5.82 -21.84 6.21
N LEU A 647 6.68 -22.72 6.73
CA LEU A 647 6.30 -23.77 7.69
C LEU A 647 6.60 -23.40 9.15
N ALA A 648 7.12 -22.20 9.42
CA ALA A 648 7.15 -21.68 10.79
C ALA A 648 5.69 -21.59 11.29
N PRO A 649 5.32 -22.29 12.38
CA PRO A 649 3.95 -22.29 12.87
C PRO A 649 3.53 -20.86 13.22
N GLU A 650 2.23 -20.59 13.09
CA GLU A 650 1.49 -19.52 13.76
C GLU A 650 2.27 -19.01 14.98
N ARG A 651 2.88 -17.82 14.88
CA ARG A 651 3.53 -17.17 16.02
C ARG A 651 2.46 -16.94 17.07
N MET A 652 2.42 -17.83 18.06
CA MET A 652 1.84 -17.69 19.40
C MET A 652 0.69 -16.67 19.48
N VAL A 653 -0.52 -17.09 19.09
CA VAL A 653 -1.71 -16.65 19.83
C VAL A 653 -1.51 -17.19 21.23
N ALA A 654 -1.10 -16.31 22.15
CA ALA A 654 -0.95 -16.64 23.55
C ALA A 654 -2.31 -17.11 24.08
N THR A 655 -2.49 -18.42 24.17
CA THR A 655 -3.45 -19.02 25.08
C THR A 655 -2.89 -18.81 26.50
N GLY A 656 -3.39 -17.75 27.13
CA GLY A 656 -3.20 -17.44 28.55
C GLY A 656 -4.39 -16.65 29.05
#